data_AF-A0A353FGB2-F1
#
_entry.id   AF-A0A353FGB2-F1
#
_cell.length_a   1.000
_cell.length_b   1.000
_cell.length_c   1.000
_cell.angle_alpha   90.00
_cell.angle_beta   90.00
_cell.angle_gamma   90.00
#
_symmetry.space_group_name_H-M   'P 1'
#
loop_
_entity.id
_entity.type
_entity.pdbx_description
1 polymer ?
#
loop_
_entity_poly.entity_id
_entity_poly.type
_entity_poly.pdbx_seq_one_letter_code
_entity_poly.pdbx_strand_id
1 'polypeptide(L)'
;MNKNLLFLLSLTFSFIGSYTKAQSTIFSEDFESCGHGTRYTEVNSHSDGGSDYFVRTDGSSGNTTVNCVSTSTTGLSAFLGMSNSFYYVGEDIDDSNLLPDSGYVMFDDIDISGFTNLEISGLFALVTNGCDNDQYMKVSVDIDNSGTFTLIGAFRTVGGGNAVNVSQDTDLDGAGDGTVLSSTFQNFTFNVIGTGSLIDIRVMVRTNTGADEFAFDNISLKGTSATTTWTGSWSNGIPNANMDVVIAENISVSSFTCRNLTINASKVLLLGSGQTVTVTGTSITNNGFGLIAVDAAGRLNLDNNGNTITLSGNISGGFRGIVEIQGTTTFATNGLITISAPSASSFGQVTGTGTVNGNISMQAFLDASTGRYFYLGSPFTNAVLSDFKESGAIMVSSSSSQGTAWEWDAANAEWDPAGGGNLANVATRGRGYAMYAGMNGSYGPFLIDDGDRTGTVSISGTISNDATVNVGLSYNDGQAAGVSFVGGSGVSATEGWNLVANPYAAIYDWEGQAIPADMSSAIYRFNGTNYSAYTKGAGSASRYIAPFQAFFVQLTANNPTNLVFDRDNRAPTQPATRSKTAAYSIDGADLHIEGMGGNVYDDLFVGFETNSTSGFDNDWDARKLLNKGITPNLYVQFGPEAYSVCRVPFTGPRSFPLKLDYVQDGDVMSISADLSSLSSFGKLTLEDRKRNVMHDLSTDYTFTQDNGFGPDRFILHFSQPSIGIEEPKEPTMVYGYADDNGLNVELGILHDATVEVYNLAGQLIERGTSLNGKATFPIEKNGLYLLKVTAKDFSQSLKVIR
;
A
#
# COMPACT_ATOMS: atom_id res chain seq x y z
N MET A 1 -49.55 17.24 -41.26
CA MET A 1 -50.53 17.88 -40.35
C MET A 1 -49.77 18.69 -39.33
N ASN A 2 -50.29 19.88 -39.03
CA ASN A 2 -49.57 21.01 -38.45
C ASN A 2 -49.29 20.92 -36.94
N LYS A 3 -48.18 21.58 -36.61
CA LYS A 3 -47.74 22.16 -35.33
C LYS A 3 -48.89 22.64 -34.43
N ASN A 4 -48.77 22.37 -33.12
CA ASN A 4 -48.97 23.40 -32.10
C ASN A 4 -48.22 23.08 -30.81
N LEU A 5 -47.57 24.13 -30.33
CA LEU A 5 -46.59 24.25 -29.26
C LEU A 5 -47.33 24.41 -27.92
N LEU A 6 -47.04 23.57 -26.91
CA LEU A 6 -47.31 23.89 -25.51
C LEU A 6 -46.00 23.75 -24.73
N PHE A 7 -45.38 24.89 -24.45
CA PHE A 7 -44.32 25.04 -23.45
C PHE A 7 -44.97 24.90 -22.07
N LEU A 8 -44.76 23.78 -21.38
CA LEU A 8 -45.08 23.65 -19.96
C LEU A 8 -43.83 24.09 -19.18
N LEU A 9 -43.90 25.29 -18.61
CA LEU A 9 -42.91 25.86 -17.72
C LEU A 9 -42.84 25.00 -16.45
N SER A 10 -41.78 24.21 -16.27
CA SER A 10 -41.51 23.51 -15.00
C SER A 10 -41.04 24.54 -13.97
N LEU A 11 -41.99 25.10 -13.22
CA LEU A 11 -41.69 25.90 -12.03
C LEU A 11 -41.33 24.92 -10.89
N THR A 12 -40.08 24.48 -10.84
CA THR A 12 -39.52 23.82 -9.65
C THR A 12 -39.46 24.85 -8.53
N PHE A 13 -40.46 24.82 -7.66
CA PHE A 13 -40.40 25.43 -6.33
C PHE A 13 -39.34 24.66 -5.53
N SER A 14 -38.11 25.17 -5.49
CA SER A 14 -37.15 24.80 -4.45
C SER A 14 -37.69 25.34 -3.13
N PHE A 15 -38.47 24.53 -2.42
CA PHE A 15 -38.61 24.68 -0.97
C PHE A 15 -37.23 24.41 -0.37
N ILE A 16 -36.42 25.46 -0.22
CA ILE A 16 -35.28 25.44 0.70
C ILE A 16 -35.90 25.46 2.09
N GLY A 17 -36.25 24.28 2.60
CA GLY A 17 -36.43 24.11 4.03
C GLY A 17 -35.09 24.44 4.67
N SER A 18 -35.04 25.53 5.44
CA SER A 18 -33.89 25.83 6.30
C SER A 18 -33.82 24.73 7.36
N TYR A 19 -33.09 23.66 7.08
CA TYR A 19 -32.74 22.67 8.10
C TYR A 19 -31.79 23.35 9.07
N THR A 20 -32.27 23.71 10.26
CA THR A 20 -31.40 24.11 11.36
C THR A 20 -30.65 22.86 11.82
N LYS A 21 -29.33 22.87 11.67
CA LYS A 21 -28.49 21.78 12.20
C LYS A 21 -28.56 21.78 13.73
N ALA A 22 -28.81 20.62 14.32
CA ALA A 22 -28.74 20.46 15.77
C ALA A 22 -27.31 20.75 16.27
N GLN A 23 -27.20 21.33 17.46
CA GLN A 23 -25.91 21.47 18.13
C GLN A 23 -25.35 20.08 18.51
N SER A 24 -24.03 19.94 18.46
CA SER A 24 -23.27 18.78 18.91
C SER A 24 -22.55 19.15 20.22
N THR A 25 -22.42 18.21 21.15
CA THR A 25 -21.55 18.41 22.34
C THR A 25 -20.10 18.41 21.89
N ILE A 26 -19.39 19.49 22.24
CA ILE A 26 -17.96 19.70 21.98
C ILE A 26 -17.16 19.24 23.20
N PHE A 27 -17.66 19.56 24.40
CA PHE A 27 -17.01 19.25 25.67
C PHE A 27 -18.06 18.98 26.77
N SER A 28 -17.72 18.13 27.73
CA SER A 28 -18.50 17.89 28.94
C SER A 28 -17.62 17.43 30.11
N GLU A 29 -17.87 17.98 31.30
CA GLU A 29 -17.31 17.54 32.58
C GLU A 29 -18.43 17.31 33.58
N ASP A 30 -18.57 16.08 34.07
CA ASP A 30 -19.54 15.65 35.08
C ASP A 30 -18.91 15.39 36.46
N PHE A 31 -17.60 15.62 36.60
CA PHE A 31 -16.83 15.43 37.82
C PHE A 31 -16.87 14.03 38.43
N GLU A 32 -17.40 13.00 37.78
CA GLU A 32 -17.51 11.65 38.37
C GLU A 32 -16.15 10.98 38.58
N SER A 33 -15.17 11.39 37.80
CA SER A 33 -13.77 11.09 38.04
C SER A 33 -12.97 12.39 38.27
N CYS A 34 -11.89 12.29 39.02
CA CYS A 34 -10.92 13.38 39.14
C CYS A 34 -10.42 13.79 37.75
N GLY A 35 -10.48 15.09 37.44
CA GLY A 35 -9.96 15.67 36.19
C GLY A 35 -8.84 16.70 36.38
N HIS A 36 -8.44 16.98 37.63
CA HIS A 36 -7.39 17.95 37.95
C HIS A 36 -6.11 17.70 37.14
N GLY A 37 -5.59 18.75 36.50
CA GLY A 37 -4.34 18.73 35.74
C GLY A 37 -4.42 18.02 34.38
N THR A 38 -5.62 17.56 33.97
CA THR A 38 -5.82 16.91 32.66
C THR A 38 -7.02 17.46 31.91
N ARG A 39 -8.19 17.52 32.56
CA ARG A 39 -9.45 18.04 31.98
C ARG A 39 -9.79 19.43 32.49
N TYR A 40 -9.37 19.77 33.69
CA TYR A 40 -9.55 21.08 34.29
C TYR A 40 -8.43 21.40 35.29
N THR A 41 -8.34 22.67 35.66
CA THR A 41 -7.53 23.14 36.79
C THR A 41 -8.39 23.94 37.76
N GLU A 42 -7.99 23.99 39.03
CA GLU A 42 -8.67 24.73 40.07
C GLU A 42 -7.75 25.82 40.61
N VAL A 43 -8.34 26.96 40.91
CA VAL A 43 -7.69 28.04 41.63
C VAL A 43 -8.42 28.27 42.94
N ASN A 44 -7.63 28.45 43.99
CA ASN A 44 -8.09 28.53 45.37
C ASN A 44 -8.95 27.33 45.80
N SER A 45 -8.64 26.11 45.31
CA SER A 45 -9.21 24.89 45.90
C SER A 45 -8.52 24.59 47.22
N HIS A 46 -9.32 24.45 48.28
CA HIS A 46 -8.85 24.25 49.66
C HIS A 46 -9.96 23.65 50.53
N SER A 47 -9.58 23.20 51.73
CA SER A 47 -10.52 22.94 52.82
C SER A 47 -9.77 23.06 54.15
N ASP A 48 -10.35 23.77 55.11
CA ASP A 48 -9.86 23.86 56.49
C ASP A 48 -10.35 22.68 57.38
N GLY A 49 -11.23 21.83 56.82
CA GLY A 49 -11.90 20.71 57.50
C GLY A 49 -13.28 21.05 58.08
N GLY A 50 -13.66 22.33 58.06
CA GLY A 50 -14.94 22.89 58.49
C GLY A 50 -15.59 23.72 57.38
N SER A 51 -16.00 24.94 57.71
CA SER A 51 -16.83 25.82 56.88
C SER A 51 -16.09 26.56 55.75
N ASP A 52 -14.75 26.45 55.67
CA ASP A 52 -13.98 27.22 54.69
C ASP A 52 -13.44 26.24 53.63
N TYR A 53 -14.07 26.22 52.45
CA TYR A 53 -13.69 25.27 51.41
C TYR A 53 -14.07 25.66 49.99
N PHE A 54 -13.31 25.10 49.05
CA PHE A 54 -13.70 24.95 47.65
C PHE A 54 -13.22 23.59 47.15
N VAL A 55 -14.14 22.62 47.12
CA VAL A 55 -13.84 21.20 46.96
C VAL A 55 -14.74 20.51 45.95
N ARG A 56 -14.23 19.43 45.36
CA ARG A 56 -15.05 18.41 44.71
C ARG A 56 -15.54 17.42 45.77
N THR A 57 -16.84 17.09 45.77
CA THR A 57 -17.48 16.24 46.80
C THR A 57 -18.65 15.45 46.22
N ASP A 58 -19.08 14.40 46.92
CA ASP A 58 -20.38 13.74 46.71
C ASP A 58 -21.47 14.17 47.72
N GLY A 59 -21.16 15.19 48.53
CA GLY A 59 -21.99 15.67 49.63
C GLY A 59 -21.71 14.98 50.96
N SER A 60 -20.82 13.98 51.01
CA SER A 60 -20.38 13.35 52.25
C SER A 60 -19.06 13.92 52.75
N SER A 61 -18.95 14.08 54.08
CA SER A 61 -17.77 14.70 54.69
C SER A 61 -16.46 13.93 54.51
N GLY A 62 -16.54 12.64 54.21
CA GLY A 62 -15.38 11.77 54.01
C GLY A 62 -14.97 11.58 52.55
N ASN A 63 -15.68 12.20 51.61
CA ASN A 63 -15.45 12.05 50.18
C ASN A 63 -15.31 13.41 49.50
N THR A 64 -14.51 14.28 50.12
CA THR A 64 -14.12 15.57 49.56
C THR A 64 -12.69 15.51 49.06
N THR A 65 -12.39 16.28 48.00
CA THR A 65 -11.05 16.36 47.42
C THR A 65 -10.66 17.78 47.07
N VAL A 66 -9.41 18.13 47.35
CA VAL A 66 -8.74 19.36 46.89
C VAL A 66 -7.67 18.94 45.89
N ASN A 67 -7.74 19.42 44.64
CA ASN A 67 -6.82 19.00 43.57
C ASN A 67 -6.68 17.47 43.48
N CYS A 68 -7.82 16.78 43.64
CA CYS A 68 -7.92 15.31 43.71
C CYS A 68 -7.19 14.60 44.86
N VAL A 69 -6.72 15.34 45.86
CA VAL A 69 -6.22 14.78 47.12
C VAL A 69 -7.37 14.69 48.11
N SER A 70 -7.61 13.49 48.65
CA SER A 70 -8.66 13.28 49.65
C SER A 70 -8.44 14.16 50.87
N THR A 71 -9.50 14.83 51.28
CA THR A 71 -9.60 15.58 52.52
C THR A 71 -10.89 15.17 53.26
N SER A 72 -11.13 15.76 54.43
CA SER A 72 -12.35 15.57 55.20
C SER A 72 -12.93 16.94 55.51
N THR A 73 -14.06 17.27 54.91
CA THR A 73 -14.73 18.57 55.07
C THR A 73 -16.05 18.36 55.77
N THR A 74 -16.24 18.95 56.95
CA THR A 74 -17.51 18.90 57.67
C THR A 74 -18.31 20.17 57.42
N GLY A 75 -19.63 20.15 57.62
CA GLY A 75 -20.46 21.35 57.43
C GLY A 75 -21.19 21.43 56.08
N LEU A 76 -20.80 20.63 55.09
CA LEU A 76 -21.45 20.54 53.76
C LEU A 76 -22.98 20.46 53.84
N SER A 77 -23.66 21.36 53.14
CA SER A 77 -25.11 21.31 52.99
C SER A 77 -25.55 20.22 52.02
N ALA A 78 -26.80 19.79 52.19
CA ALA A 78 -27.41 18.77 51.33
C ALA A 78 -27.87 19.40 50.00
N PHE A 79 -27.21 19.04 48.92
CA PHE A 79 -27.65 19.31 47.55
C PHE A 79 -28.39 18.11 46.95
N LEU A 80 -29.32 18.39 46.05
CA LEU A 80 -30.10 17.38 45.33
C LEU A 80 -30.06 17.64 43.82
N GLY A 81 -30.21 16.59 43.01
CA GLY A 81 -30.38 16.74 41.56
C GLY A 81 -29.09 16.99 40.78
N MET A 82 -27.91 16.78 41.37
CA MET A 82 -26.66 16.71 40.63
C MET A 82 -26.68 15.57 39.59
N SER A 83 -25.82 15.67 38.59
CA SER A 83 -25.53 14.59 37.66
C SER A 83 -24.80 13.49 38.42
N ASN A 84 -25.38 12.30 38.50
CA ASN A 84 -24.81 11.16 39.21
C ASN A 84 -24.49 11.43 40.69
N SER A 85 -23.25 11.76 41.07
CA SER A 85 -22.82 11.79 42.48
C SER A 85 -21.87 12.93 42.84
N PHE A 86 -20.89 13.28 42.02
CA PHE A 86 -19.86 14.25 42.38
C PHE A 86 -20.10 15.62 41.74
N TYR A 87 -19.76 16.68 42.47
CA TYR A 87 -19.91 18.07 42.05
C TYR A 87 -18.87 18.96 42.75
N TYR A 88 -18.73 20.22 42.31
CA TYR A 88 -17.95 21.23 43.04
C TYR A 88 -18.86 22.06 43.94
N VAL A 89 -18.36 22.39 45.13
CA VAL A 89 -19.02 23.26 46.09
C VAL A 89 -18.01 24.16 46.78
N GLY A 90 -18.42 25.37 47.15
CA GLY A 90 -17.61 26.23 47.99
C GLY A 90 -18.41 27.09 48.97
N GLU A 91 -17.79 27.31 50.13
CA GLU A 91 -18.27 28.04 51.29
C GLU A 91 -17.09 28.87 51.83
N ASP A 92 -17.39 30.09 52.32
CA ASP A 92 -16.41 31.03 52.90
C ASP A 92 -15.02 31.07 52.22
N ILE A 93 -15.00 31.29 50.90
CA ILE A 93 -13.78 31.10 50.08
C ILE A 93 -12.75 32.23 50.28
N ASP A 94 -13.16 33.37 50.86
CA ASP A 94 -12.33 34.58 50.94
C ASP A 94 -11.46 34.70 52.21
N ASP A 95 -11.17 33.59 52.91
CA ASP A 95 -10.30 33.62 54.07
C ASP A 95 -9.00 34.38 53.77
N SER A 96 -8.69 35.29 54.69
CA SER A 96 -7.64 36.31 54.72
C SER A 96 -6.22 35.87 54.35
N ASN A 97 -5.95 34.56 54.21
CA ASN A 97 -4.66 33.99 53.83
C ASN A 97 -4.63 33.38 52.42
N LEU A 98 -5.77 33.28 51.73
CA LEU A 98 -5.90 32.67 50.41
C LEU A 98 -6.26 33.74 49.39
N LEU A 99 -5.31 34.07 48.51
CA LEU A 99 -5.54 34.91 47.35
C LEU A 99 -5.56 34.03 46.08
N PRO A 100 -6.52 34.23 45.16
CA PRO A 100 -7.58 35.26 45.17
C PRO A 100 -8.74 34.93 46.12
N ASP A 101 -9.51 35.95 46.48
CA ASP A 101 -10.73 35.90 47.32
C ASP A 101 -11.96 35.31 46.59
N SER A 102 -11.70 34.35 45.70
CA SER A 102 -12.67 33.56 44.93
C SER A 102 -12.02 32.25 44.50
N GLY A 103 -12.84 31.23 44.32
CA GLY A 103 -12.45 29.91 43.82
C GLY A 103 -12.97 29.72 42.41
N TYR A 104 -12.22 29.07 41.54
CA TYR A 104 -12.74 28.74 40.22
C TYR A 104 -12.18 27.44 39.65
N VAL A 105 -13.00 26.78 38.84
CA VAL A 105 -12.59 25.67 37.96
C VAL A 105 -12.45 26.21 36.54
N MET A 106 -11.36 25.84 35.88
CA MET A 106 -10.96 26.29 34.57
C MET A 106 -10.83 25.10 33.61
N PHE A 107 -11.44 25.21 32.45
CA PHE A 107 -11.33 24.26 31.36
C PHE A 107 -10.62 24.96 30.20
N ASP A 108 -9.35 24.61 29.98
CA ASP A 108 -8.47 25.33 29.05
C ASP A 108 -8.40 24.64 27.67
N ASP A 109 -8.20 25.44 26.62
CA ASP A 109 -7.87 25.01 25.26
C ASP A 109 -8.87 24.01 24.63
N ILE A 110 -10.17 24.19 24.86
CA ILE A 110 -11.20 23.36 24.21
C ILE A 110 -11.30 23.75 22.72
N ASP A 111 -11.09 22.80 21.81
CA ASP A 111 -11.21 23.03 20.36
C ASP A 111 -12.65 23.33 19.94
N ILE A 112 -12.89 24.57 19.51
CA ILE A 112 -14.16 25.05 18.94
C ILE A 112 -14.03 25.41 17.45
N SER A 113 -12.90 25.08 16.82
CA SER A 113 -12.66 25.38 15.42
C SER A 113 -13.79 24.78 14.56
N GLY A 114 -14.37 25.60 13.68
CA GLY A 114 -15.46 25.15 12.82
C GLY A 114 -16.84 25.02 13.49
N PHE A 115 -17.03 25.50 14.72
CA PHE A 115 -18.33 25.59 15.36
C PHE A 115 -18.87 27.03 15.41
N THR A 116 -20.19 27.16 15.35
CA THR A 116 -20.95 28.40 15.59
C THR A 116 -22.08 28.13 16.57
N ASN A 117 -22.83 29.16 16.97
CA ASN A 117 -23.93 29.03 17.95
C ASN A 117 -23.48 28.28 19.20
N LEU A 118 -22.34 28.71 19.74
CA LEU A 118 -21.74 28.10 20.92
C LEU A 118 -22.61 28.37 22.14
N GLU A 119 -22.81 27.34 22.95
CA GLU A 119 -23.69 27.36 24.11
C GLU A 119 -23.06 26.56 25.24
N ILE A 120 -22.94 27.16 26.41
CA ILE A 120 -22.48 26.49 27.63
C ILE A 120 -23.69 26.22 28.51
N SER A 121 -23.85 24.98 28.93
CA SER A 121 -24.83 24.58 29.93
C SER A 121 -24.15 24.02 31.16
N GLY A 122 -24.80 24.12 32.31
CA GLY A 122 -24.34 23.52 33.56
C GLY A 122 -25.47 23.39 34.56
N LEU A 123 -25.29 22.51 35.53
CA LEU A 123 -26.14 22.39 36.70
C LEU A 123 -25.59 23.33 37.78
N PHE A 124 -26.46 24.16 38.36
CA PHE A 124 -26.09 25.15 39.38
C PHE A 124 -27.07 25.12 40.55
N ALA A 125 -26.56 25.29 41.77
CA ALA A 125 -27.33 25.27 43.01
C ALA A 125 -26.75 26.23 44.06
N LEU A 126 -27.56 26.54 45.08
CA LEU A 126 -27.17 27.36 46.23
C LEU A 126 -27.89 26.89 47.50
N VAL A 127 -27.17 26.81 48.61
CA VAL A 127 -27.74 26.84 49.96
C VAL A 127 -27.30 28.13 50.63
N THR A 128 -28.25 28.88 51.21
CA THR A 128 -27.97 30.18 51.84
C THR A 128 -28.91 30.39 53.03
N ASN A 129 -28.45 31.17 54.01
CA ASN A 129 -29.29 31.70 55.11
C ASN A 129 -29.34 33.25 55.12
N GLY A 130 -29.01 33.88 53.98
CA GLY A 130 -29.05 35.33 53.77
C GLY A 130 -27.80 35.88 53.08
N CYS A 131 -27.65 35.60 51.78
CA CYS A 131 -26.56 36.15 50.97
C CYS A 131 -26.49 37.69 50.98
N ASP A 132 -25.30 38.23 51.19
CA ASP A 132 -25.03 39.65 50.98
C ASP A 132 -24.69 39.96 49.50
N ASN A 133 -24.56 41.25 49.17
CA ASN A 133 -24.41 41.69 47.77
C ASN A 133 -23.03 41.40 47.16
N ASP A 134 -22.05 40.94 47.93
CA ASP A 134 -20.70 40.70 47.45
C ASP A 134 -20.50 39.28 46.92
N GLN A 135 -21.48 38.38 47.10
CA GLN A 135 -21.41 36.98 46.72
C GLN A 135 -21.91 36.72 45.30
N TYR A 136 -21.28 35.74 44.62
CA TYR A 136 -21.66 35.41 43.26
C TYR A 136 -21.14 34.06 42.79
N MET A 137 -21.80 33.54 41.75
CA MET A 137 -21.22 32.56 40.85
C MET A 137 -21.26 33.09 39.43
N LYS A 138 -20.17 32.92 38.67
CA LYS A 138 -20.00 33.46 37.31
C LYS A 138 -19.49 32.39 36.37
N VAL A 139 -20.01 32.41 35.15
CA VAL A 139 -19.48 31.66 34.01
C VAL A 139 -18.90 32.66 33.03
N SER A 140 -17.60 32.54 32.75
CA SER A 140 -16.89 33.38 31.81
C SER A 140 -16.14 32.53 30.79
N VAL A 141 -15.84 33.12 29.63
CA VAL A 141 -15.07 32.45 28.59
C VAL A 141 -13.97 33.35 28.05
N ASP A 142 -12.87 32.75 27.61
CA ASP A 142 -11.85 33.41 26.78
C ASP A 142 -11.78 32.65 25.45
N ILE A 143 -11.96 33.35 24.33
CA ILE A 143 -11.88 32.74 22.99
C ILE A 143 -10.51 33.06 22.42
N ASP A 144 -9.85 32.04 21.87
CA ASP A 144 -8.54 32.13 21.22
C ASP A 144 -7.45 32.71 22.11
N ASN A 145 -7.51 32.39 23.41
CA ASN A 145 -6.52 32.78 24.42
C ASN A 145 -6.19 34.28 24.34
N SER A 146 -7.25 35.10 24.22
CA SER A 146 -7.12 36.56 24.05
C SER A 146 -6.51 37.23 25.28
N GLY A 147 -6.49 36.53 26.42
CA GLY A 147 -6.04 37.01 27.72
C GLY A 147 -7.11 37.77 28.48
N THR A 148 -8.36 37.79 27.99
CA THR A 148 -9.49 38.50 28.60
C THR A 148 -10.73 37.62 28.66
N PHE A 149 -11.17 37.31 29.88
CA PHE A 149 -12.42 36.60 30.10
C PHE A 149 -13.65 37.49 29.92
N THR A 150 -14.56 37.07 29.06
CA THR A 150 -15.88 37.66 28.85
C THR A 150 -16.91 36.95 29.74
N LEU A 151 -17.66 37.71 30.54
CA LEU A 151 -18.77 37.18 31.34
C LEU A 151 -19.94 36.81 30.43
N ILE A 152 -20.46 35.59 30.57
CA ILE A 152 -21.60 35.09 29.76
C ILE A 152 -22.79 34.63 30.60
N GLY A 153 -22.57 34.42 31.90
CA GLY A 153 -23.59 33.99 32.84
C GLY A 153 -23.19 34.38 34.25
N ALA A 154 -24.15 34.79 35.07
CA ALA A 154 -23.92 35.10 36.46
C ALA A 154 -25.14 34.79 37.32
N PHE A 155 -24.87 34.56 38.60
CA PHE A 155 -25.85 34.45 39.66
C PHE A 155 -25.49 35.49 40.72
N ARG A 156 -26.44 36.39 41.00
CA ARG A 156 -26.26 37.58 41.85
C ARG A 156 -27.44 37.75 42.79
N THR A 157 -27.25 38.50 43.87
CA THR A 157 -28.37 38.90 44.74
C THR A 157 -29.35 39.80 44.00
N VAL A 158 -30.62 39.75 44.40
CA VAL A 158 -31.67 40.61 43.83
C VAL A 158 -31.44 42.07 44.25
N GLY A 159 -31.36 42.98 43.28
CA GLY A 159 -31.08 44.39 43.55
C GLY A 159 -32.16 45.08 44.40
N GLY A 160 -31.76 45.77 45.48
CA GLY A 160 -32.61 46.76 46.17
C GLY A 160 -33.04 46.52 47.63
N GLY A 161 -32.38 45.65 48.41
CA GLY A 161 -32.64 45.48 49.85
C GLY A 161 -31.71 44.46 50.52
N ASN A 162 -31.91 44.17 51.82
CA ASN A 162 -31.28 43.03 52.51
C ASN A 162 -31.70 41.74 51.78
N ALA A 163 -30.90 41.30 50.80
CA ALA A 163 -31.27 40.21 49.92
C ALA A 163 -31.33 38.87 50.69
N VAL A 164 -32.31 38.04 50.36
CA VAL A 164 -32.52 36.72 50.97
C VAL A 164 -32.23 35.60 49.95
N ASN A 165 -32.12 35.93 48.67
CA ASN A 165 -31.98 34.96 47.57
C ASN A 165 -30.99 35.46 46.51
N VAL A 166 -30.33 34.50 45.84
CA VAL A 166 -29.51 34.71 44.64
C VAL A 166 -30.27 34.18 43.43
N SER A 167 -30.31 34.96 42.36
CA SER A 167 -30.99 34.61 41.11
C SER A 167 -30.03 34.73 39.94
N GLN A 168 -30.37 34.08 38.83
CA GLN A 168 -29.71 34.34 37.56
C GLN A 168 -29.77 35.83 37.24
N ASP A 169 -28.63 36.42 36.91
CA ASP A 169 -28.49 37.77 36.38
C ASP A 169 -28.63 37.66 34.86
N THR A 170 -29.83 37.96 34.34
CA THR A 170 -30.19 37.60 32.96
C THR A 170 -29.70 38.59 31.92
N ASP A 171 -29.40 39.83 32.32
CA ASP A 171 -28.85 40.88 31.46
C ASP A 171 -27.41 41.29 31.80
N LEU A 172 -26.81 40.65 32.81
CA LEU A 172 -25.43 40.83 33.26
C LEU A 172 -25.16 42.25 33.79
N ASP A 173 -26.18 42.92 34.34
CA ASP A 173 -26.07 44.27 34.90
C ASP A 173 -25.51 44.29 36.35
N GLY A 174 -25.35 43.10 36.94
CA GLY A 174 -24.83 42.91 38.30
C GLY A 174 -25.90 42.62 39.36
N ALA A 175 -27.19 42.58 39.00
CA ALA A 175 -28.28 42.21 39.88
C ALA A 175 -29.02 40.96 39.37
N GLY A 176 -29.37 40.06 40.30
CA GLY A 176 -30.15 38.86 39.96
C GLY A 176 -31.61 39.22 39.72
N ASP A 177 -32.13 38.95 38.52
CA ASP A 177 -33.50 39.29 38.11
C ASP A 177 -34.27 38.10 37.46
N GLY A 178 -33.60 36.96 37.33
CA GLY A 178 -34.15 35.73 36.74
C GLY A 178 -34.52 34.65 37.75
N THR A 179 -34.23 33.40 37.38
CA THR A 179 -34.57 32.22 38.19
C THR A 179 -33.73 32.17 39.47
N VAL A 180 -34.40 32.01 40.61
CA VAL A 180 -33.77 31.87 41.93
C VAL A 180 -33.08 30.51 42.06
N LEU A 181 -31.83 30.50 42.52
CA LEU A 181 -31.12 29.26 42.85
C LEU A 181 -31.66 28.64 44.14
N SER A 182 -31.54 27.31 44.26
CA SER A 182 -31.97 26.54 45.43
C SER A 182 -31.00 25.40 45.72
N SER A 183 -31.24 24.65 46.79
CA SER A 183 -30.45 23.44 47.12
C SER A 183 -30.63 22.31 46.10
N THR A 184 -31.55 22.44 45.15
CA THR A 184 -31.69 21.52 44.02
C THR A 184 -30.98 22.11 42.81
N PHE A 185 -30.06 21.35 42.23
CA PHE A 185 -29.38 21.67 40.98
C PHE A 185 -30.38 21.92 39.85
N GLN A 186 -30.19 23.03 39.16
CA GLN A 186 -31.00 23.44 38.02
C GLN A 186 -30.09 23.61 36.81
N ASN A 187 -30.54 23.18 35.63
CA ASN A 187 -29.78 23.36 34.40
C ASN A 187 -29.98 24.79 33.87
N PHE A 188 -28.88 25.51 33.72
CA PHE A 188 -28.82 26.81 33.07
C PHE A 188 -28.01 26.73 31.79
N THR A 189 -28.30 27.66 30.89
CA THR A 189 -27.72 27.71 29.56
C THR A 189 -27.33 29.15 29.24
N PHE A 190 -26.11 29.33 28.73
CA PHE A 190 -25.51 30.62 28.41
C PHE A 190 -25.00 30.60 26.97
N ASN A 191 -25.47 31.57 26.17
CA ASN A 191 -25.00 31.73 24.80
C ASN A 191 -23.59 32.34 24.83
N VAL A 192 -22.70 31.77 24.03
CA VAL A 192 -21.36 32.33 23.79
C VAL A 192 -21.40 33.13 22.50
N ILE A 193 -21.16 34.43 22.59
CA ILE A 193 -21.11 35.31 21.43
C ILE A 193 -19.69 35.31 20.85
N GLY A 194 -19.53 34.63 19.72
CA GLY A 194 -18.25 34.58 19.01
C GLY A 194 -18.02 33.24 18.34
N THR A 195 -16.90 33.15 17.63
CA THR A 195 -16.35 31.94 17.02
C THR A 195 -14.83 32.03 17.13
N GLY A 196 -14.16 30.89 17.21
CA GLY A 196 -12.71 30.83 17.31
C GLY A 196 -12.18 29.43 17.00
N SER A 197 -10.94 29.19 17.38
CA SER A 197 -10.27 27.89 17.36
C SER A 197 -10.25 27.25 18.74
N LEU A 198 -10.03 28.03 19.80
CA LEU A 198 -9.98 27.56 21.18
C LEU A 198 -10.95 28.35 22.06
N ILE A 199 -11.46 27.72 23.12
CA ILE A 199 -12.20 28.39 24.16
C ILE A 199 -11.77 27.87 25.53
N ASP A 200 -11.55 28.81 26.45
CA ASP A 200 -11.40 28.54 27.86
C ASP A 200 -12.73 28.82 28.56
N ILE A 201 -13.16 27.94 29.47
CA ILE A 201 -14.36 28.12 30.28
C ILE A 201 -13.96 28.25 31.74
N ARG A 202 -14.45 29.29 32.41
CA ARG A 202 -14.21 29.54 33.84
C ARG A 202 -15.52 29.61 34.60
N VAL A 203 -15.69 28.71 35.57
CA VAL A 203 -16.77 28.76 36.56
C VAL A 203 -16.18 29.24 37.88
N MET A 204 -16.57 30.45 38.30
CA MET A 204 -16.01 31.14 39.45
C MET A 204 -17.07 31.33 40.53
N VAL A 205 -16.69 31.06 41.78
CA VAL A 205 -17.51 31.20 42.97
C VAL A 205 -16.82 32.17 43.93
N ARG A 206 -17.62 33.05 44.52
CA ARG A 206 -17.23 33.89 45.65
C ARG A 206 -18.29 33.83 46.73
N THR A 207 -17.84 33.50 47.92
CA THR A 207 -18.57 33.53 49.19
C THR A 207 -17.64 34.09 50.24
N ASN A 208 -18.20 34.74 51.25
CA ASN A 208 -17.50 35.41 52.35
C ASN A 208 -18.16 35.16 53.72
N THR A 209 -19.01 34.12 53.76
CA THR A 209 -19.67 33.67 54.98
C THR A 209 -19.70 32.14 55.00
N GLY A 210 -19.53 31.57 56.19
CA GLY A 210 -19.76 30.15 56.49
C GLY A 210 -21.23 29.71 56.53
N ALA A 211 -22.06 30.22 55.63
CA ALA A 211 -23.47 29.81 55.50
C ALA A 211 -24.01 29.83 54.06
N ASP A 212 -23.21 30.33 53.12
CA ASP A 212 -23.58 30.48 51.72
C ASP A 212 -22.72 29.54 50.87
N GLU A 213 -23.34 28.48 50.36
CA GLU A 213 -22.71 27.40 49.62
C GLU A 213 -23.18 27.39 48.16
N PHE A 214 -22.31 27.75 47.23
CA PHE A 214 -22.60 27.57 45.81
C PHE A 214 -22.08 26.22 45.34
N ALA A 215 -22.89 25.53 44.54
CA ALA A 215 -22.49 24.29 43.91
C ALA A 215 -22.75 24.31 42.40
N PHE A 216 -21.86 23.65 41.65
CA PHE A 216 -22.01 23.47 40.20
C PHE A 216 -21.54 22.09 39.74
N ASP A 217 -22.12 21.63 38.64
CA ASP A 217 -21.90 20.29 38.09
C ASP A 217 -22.23 20.24 36.58
N ASN A 218 -21.81 19.19 35.89
CA ASN A 218 -22.16 18.84 34.51
C ASN A 218 -21.98 20.01 33.51
N ILE A 219 -20.80 20.62 33.53
CA ILE A 219 -20.45 21.72 32.61
C ILE A 219 -20.30 21.14 31.21
N SER A 220 -21.09 21.63 30.25
CA SER A 220 -21.07 21.16 28.86
C SER A 220 -21.07 22.32 27.87
N LEU A 221 -20.20 22.21 26.87
CA LEU A 221 -20.16 23.11 25.72
C LEU A 221 -20.76 22.40 24.50
N LYS A 222 -21.67 23.09 23.82
CA LYS A 222 -22.30 22.65 22.57
C LYS A 222 -22.11 23.69 21.49
N GLY A 223 -22.14 23.24 20.23
CA GLY A 223 -22.10 24.13 19.08
C GLY A 223 -22.66 23.50 17.82
N THR A 224 -23.07 24.32 16.86
CA THR A 224 -23.47 23.89 15.53
C THR A 224 -22.24 23.83 14.63
N SER A 225 -21.96 22.66 14.04
CA SER A 225 -20.88 22.54 13.06
C SER A 225 -21.15 23.40 11.82
N ALA A 226 -20.19 24.26 11.51
CA ALA A 226 -20.20 25.11 10.33
C ALA A 226 -20.05 24.26 9.06
N THR A 227 -20.69 24.71 7.99
CA THR A 227 -20.46 24.16 6.65
C THR A 227 -19.46 25.04 5.92
N THR A 228 -18.38 24.50 5.37
CA THR A 228 -17.57 25.21 4.35
C THR A 228 -17.91 24.68 2.96
N THR A 229 -18.29 25.58 2.06
CA THR A 229 -18.70 25.25 0.70
C THR A 229 -17.60 25.65 -0.27
N TRP A 230 -17.25 24.75 -1.19
CA TRP A 230 -16.41 25.10 -2.31
C TRP A 230 -17.22 25.66 -3.49
N THR A 231 -16.90 26.88 -3.89
CA THR A 231 -17.42 27.54 -5.11
C THR A 231 -16.30 28.16 -5.96
N GLY A 232 -15.09 27.58 -5.91
CA GLY A 232 -13.85 28.17 -6.42
C GLY A 232 -12.91 28.70 -5.32
N SER A 233 -13.45 28.87 -4.12
CA SER A 233 -12.75 29.06 -2.85
C SER A 233 -13.60 28.47 -1.72
N TRP A 234 -13.03 28.30 -0.53
CA TRP A 234 -13.77 27.84 0.63
C TRP A 234 -14.53 28.98 1.32
N SER A 235 -15.84 28.85 1.44
CA SER A 235 -16.71 29.90 1.99
C SER A 235 -16.42 30.26 3.45
N ASN A 236 -15.98 29.27 4.24
CA ASN A 236 -15.72 29.43 5.68
C ASN A 236 -14.29 28.97 6.04
N GLY A 237 -13.33 29.26 5.17
CA GLY A 237 -11.94 28.82 5.36
C GLY A 237 -11.72 27.34 5.07
N ILE A 238 -10.46 26.91 5.20
CA ILE A 238 -10.03 25.55 4.86
C ILE A 238 -10.76 24.54 5.77
N PRO A 239 -11.30 23.44 5.23
CA PRO A 239 -11.98 22.41 6.02
C PRO A 239 -11.09 21.81 7.13
N ASN A 240 -11.72 21.48 8.25
CA ASN A 240 -11.14 20.70 9.34
C ASN A 240 -12.11 19.61 9.83
N ALA A 241 -11.68 18.76 10.76
CA ALA A 241 -12.46 17.62 11.28
C ALA A 241 -13.83 17.99 11.91
N ASN A 242 -14.03 19.25 12.30
CA ASN A 242 -15.26 19.72 12.92
C ASN A 242 -16.23 20.36 11.91
N MET A 243 -15.80 20.63 10.67
CA MET A 243 -16.61 21.29 9.65
C MET A 243 -17.21 20.30 8.65
N ASP A 244 -18.47 20.52 8.30
CA ASP A 244 -19.07 19.84 7.14
C ASP A 244 -18.60 20.50 5.85
N VAL A 245 -18.34 19.70 4.82
CA VAL A 245 -17.89 20.16 3.50
C VAL A 245 -18.98 19.96 2.47
N VAL A 246 -19.20 20.99 1.64
CA VAL A 246 -20.05 20.92 0.45
C VAL A 246 -19.24 21.26 -0.80
N ILE A 247 -19.17 20.34 -1.75
CA ILE A 247 -18.58 20.58 -3.07
C ILE A 247 -19.68 21.07 -4.01
N ALA A 248 -19.75 22.39 -4.20
CA ALA A 248 -20.75 23.05 -5.04
C ALA A 248 -20.21 23.48 -6.42
N GLU A 249 -18.89 23.40 -6.63
CA GLU A 249 -18.24 23.53 -7.94
C GLU A 249 -17.20 22.42 -8.12
N ASN A 250 -16.86 22.11 -9.38
CA ASN A 250 -15.81 21.14 -9.66
C ASN A 250 -14.48 21.60 -9.05
N ILE A 251 -13.78 20.68 -8.41
CA ILE A 251 -12.59 21.00 -7.62
C ILE A 251 -11.50 19.98 -7.85
N SER A 252 -10.28 20.46 -8.04
CA SER A 252 -9.05 19.70 -7.81
C SER A 252 -8.45 20.26 -6.53
N VAL A 253 -8.44 19.48 -5.45
CA VAL A 253 -8.12 19.97 -4.11
C VAL A 253 -6.66 19.78 -3.74
N SER A 254 -6.16 20.49 -2.73
CA SER A 254 -5.13 19.96 -1.84
C SER A 254 -5.77 19.03 -0.80
N SER A 255 -4.99 18.18 -0.14
CA SER A 255 -5.53 17.36 0.96
C SER A 255 -6.30 18.19 1.99
N PHE A 256 -7.41 17.67 2.50
CA PHE A 256 -8.19 18.30 3.57
C PHE A 256 -8.90 17.25 4.43
N THR A 257 -9.31 17.67 5.63
CA THR A 257 -10.09 16.85 6.57
C THR A 257 -11.45 17.51 6.77
N CYS A 258 -12.51 16.72 6.87
CA CYS A 258 -13.84 17.21 7.19
C CYS A 258 -14.58 16.30 8.16
N ARG A 259 -15.64 16.85 8.78
CA ARG A 259 -16.64 16.08 9.50
C ARG A 259 -17.45 15.25 8.50
N ASN A 260 -18.44 15.85 7.83
CA ASN A 260 -19.19 15.20 6.76
C ASN A 260 -18.82 15.75 5.39
N LEU A 261 -19.00 14.95 4.34
CA LEU A 261 -18.75 15.35 2.96
C LEU A 261 -20.03 15.29 2.13
N THR A 262 -20.36 16.38 1.46
CA THR A 262 -21.44 16.43 0.46
C THR A 262 -20.91 16.86 -0.89
N ILE A 263 -21.23 16.11 -1.95
CA ILE A 263 -20.96 16.49 -3.34
C ILE A 263 -22.29 16.75 -4.02
N ASN A 264 -22.48 17.99 -4.49
CA ASN A 264 -23.72 18.40 -5.13
C ASN A 264 -23.89 17.74 -6.50
N ALA A 265 -25.14 17.73 -6.98
CA ALA A 265 -25.48 17.18 -8.29
C ALA A 265 -24.64 17.77 -9.41
N SER A 266 -24.20 16.91 -10.33
CA SER A 266 -23.34 17.26 -11.46
C SER A 266 -21.97 17.85 -11.10
N LYS A 267 -21.52 17.73 -9.85
CA LYS A 267 -20.18 18.15 -9.41
C LYS A 267 -19.26 16.95 -9.20
N VAL A 268 -17.95 17.22 -9.27
CA VAL A 268 -16.90 16.23 -9.02
C VAL A 268 -15.87 16.77 -8.03
N LEU A 269 -15.47 15.90 -7.10
CA LEU A 269 -14.29 16.09 -6.25
C LEU A 269 -13.14 15.28 -6.87
N LEU A 270 -12.13 15.96 -7.41
CA LEU A 270 -10.97 15.36 -8.03
C LEU A 270 -9.81 15.26 -7.03
N LEU A 271 -9.26 14.06 -6.86
CA LEU A 271 -8.07 13.78 -6.06
C LEU A 271 -6.88 13.47 -6.98
N GLY A 272 -5.84 14.29 -6.95
CA GLY A 272 -4.57 14.01 -7.62
C GLY A 272 -3.64 13.10 -6.82
N SER A 273 -2.49 12.78 -7.41
CA SER A 273 -1.48 11.90 -6.82
C SER A 273 -1.04 12.36 -5.44
N GLY A 274 -1.11 11.46 -4.46
CA GLY A 274 -0.71 11.72 -3.08
C GLY A 274 -1.68 12.61 -2.28
N GLN A 275 -2.81 13.03 -2.86
CA GLN A 275 -3.81 13.83 -2.14
C GLN A 275 -4.76 12.94 -1.35
N THR A 276 -5.13 13.41 -0.16
CA THR A 276 -6.02 12.67 0.76
C THR A 276 -7.16 13.57 1.22
N VAL A 277 -8.39 13.05 1.13
CA VAL A 277 -9.56 13.62 1.80
C VAL A 277 -9.93 12.71 2.96
N THR A 278 -9.87 13.23 4.18
CA THR A 278 -10.23 12.50 5.39
C THR A 278 -11.62 12.91 5.86
N VAL A 279 -12.51 11.92 6.05
CA VAL A 279 -13.86 12.11 6.59
C VAL A 279 -13.91 11.50 7.99
N THR A 280 -14.25 12.32 8.98
CA THR A 280 -14.24 11.95 10.42
C THR A 280 -15.63 11.91 11.05
N GLY A 281 -16.64 12.44 10.35
CA GLY A 281 -18.03 12.43 10.76
C GLY A 281 -18.71 11.11 10.41
N THR A 282 -20.00 11.15 10.08
CA THR A 282 -20.83 9.93 9.93
C THR A 282 -21.43 9.77 8.55
N SER A 283 -21.21 10.73 7.65
CA SER A 283 -21.86 10.72 6.34
C SER A 283 -20.98 11.24 5.20
N ILE A 284 -21.12 10.55 4.07
CA ILE A 284 -20.69 11.00 2.75
C ILE A 284 -21.92 10.97 1.85
N THR A 285 -22.39 12.14 1.42
CA THR A 285 -23.49 12.25 0.47
C THR A 285 -22.95 12.66 -0.89
N ASN A 286 -23.02 11.76 -1.88
CA ASN A 286 -22.59 12.05 -3.22
C ASN A 286 -23.77 11.99 -4.19
N ASN A 287 -24.22 13.17 -4.63
CA ASN A 287 -25.25 13.33 -5.65
C ASN A 287 -24.67 13.68 -7.04
N GLY A 288 -23.35 13.81 -7.13
CA GLY A 288 -22.63 14.27 -8.32
C GLY A 288 -22.16 13.14 -9.24
N PHE A 289 -21.16 13.48 -10.06
CA PHE A 289 -20.48 12.54 -10.96
C PHE A 289 -19.42 11.70 -10.24
N GLY A 290 -19.17 11.92 -8.95
CA GLY A 290 -18.24 11.12 -8.16
C GLY A 290 -17.33 11.90 -7.23
N LEU A 291 -16.77 11.18 -6.25
CA LEU A 291 -15.36 11.33 -5.89
C LEU A 291 -14.55 10.59 -6.97
N ILE A 292 -13.68 11.28 -7.69
CA ILE A 292 -12.87 10.66 -8.73
C ILE A 292 -11.41 11.02 -8.45
N ALA A 293 -10.56 10.08 -8.04
CA ALA A 293 -9.14 10.35 -8.15
C ALA A 293 -8.73 10.34 -9.62
N VAL A 294 -7.96 11.34 -10.06
CA VAL A 294 -7.47 11.44 -11.44
C VAL A 294 -6.41 10.35 -11.72
N ASP A 295 -5.86 9.74 -10.68
CA ASP A 295 -4.92 8.62 -10.72
C ASP A 295 -5.21 7.58 -9.62
N ALA A 296 -4.47 6.48 -9.60
CA ALA A 296 -4.63 5.39 -8.62
C ALA A 296 -4.15 5.74 -7.20
N ALA A 297 -3.57 6.93 -6.98
CA ALA A 297 -2.89 7.30 -5.73
C ALA A 297 -3.67 8.30 -4.85
N GLY A 298 -4.66 9.01 -5.40
CA GLY A 298 -5.59 9.83 -4.59
C GLY A 298 -6.38 8.99 -3.60
N ARG A 299 -6.61 9.50 -2.39
CA ARG A 299 -7.15 8.74 -1.25
C ARG A 299 -8.39 9.36 -0.64
N LEU A 300 -9.42 8.54 -0.44
CA LEU A 300 -10.52 8.81 0.48
C LEU A 300 -10.25 8.03 1.78
N ASN A 301 -9.91 8.75 2.84
CA ASN A 301 -9.63 8.19 4.15
C ASN A 301 -10.86 8.32 5.05
N LEU A 302 -11.36 7.20 5.56
CA LEU A 302 -12.52 7.13 6.43
C LEU A 302 -12.04 6.83 7.85
N ASP A 303 -12.12 7.82 8.73
CA ASP A 303 -11.50 7.78 10.06
C ASP A 303 -12.44 8.28 11.14
N ASN A 304 -13.32 7.38 11.59
CA ASN A 304 -14.23 7.61 12.70
C ASN A 304 -14.32 6.34 13.56
N ASN A 305 -13.25 6.10 14.33
CA ASN A 305 -13.12 4.91 15.18
C ASN A 305 -14.35 4.71 16.08
N GLY A 306 -14.81 3.45 16.15
CA GLY A 306 -16.00 3.05 16.91
C GLY A 306 -17.34 3.39 16.25
N ASN A 307 -17.34 4.11 15.12
CA ASN A 307 -18.55 4.63 14.48
C ASN A 307 -18.69 4.18 13.02
N THR A 308 -19.82 4.55 12.42
CA THR A 308 -20.13 4.25 11.01
C THR A 308 -20.13 5.52 10.17
N ILE A 309 -19.42 5.49 9.04
CA ILE A 309 -19.55 6.46 7.95
C ILE A 309 -20.44 5.84 6.87
N THR A 310 -21.57 6.51 6.59
CA THR A 310 -22.55 6.02 5.62
C THR A 310 -22.42 6.76 4.28
N LEU A 311 -22.33 6.01 3.19
CA LEU A 311 -22.40 6.54 1.83
C LEU A 311 -23.85 6.61 1.36
N SER A 312 -24.30 7.78 0.91
CA SER A 312 -25.64 8.00 0.38
C SER A 312 -25.62 8.90 -0.86
N GLY A 313 -26.77 8.98 -1.54
CA GLY A 313 -26.98 9.84 -2.71
C GLY A 313 -27.16 9.05 -4.01
N ASN A 314 -27.15 9.76 -5.14
CA ASN A 314 -27.30 9.20 -6.47
C ASN A 314 -25.96 9.22 -7.21
N ILE A 315 -25.09 8.27 -6.86
CA ILE A 315 -23.72 8.24 -7.39
C ILE A 315 -23.75 7.83 -8.86
N SER A 316 -23.25 8.73 -9.72
CA SER A 316 -23.11 8.49 -11.16
C SER A 316 -21.64 8.42 -11.54
N GLY A 317 -20.98 7.29 -11.24
CA GLY A 317 -19.56 7.08 -11.58
C GLY A 317 -18.85 6.10 -10.65
N GLY A 318 -17.69 5.61 -11.09
CA GLY A 318 -16.80 4.81 -10.25
C GLY A 318 -15.75 5.66 -9.54
N PHE A 319 -15.37 5.25 -8.35
CA PHE A 319 -14.22 5.77 -7.63
C PHE A 319 -12.95 5.15 -8.21
N ARG A 320 -12.01 6.00 -8.60
CA ARG A 320 -10.62 5.63 -8.90
C ARG A 320 -9.78 6.15 -7.73
N GLY A 321 -8.74 5.42 -7.32
CA GLY A 321 -7.91 5.75 -6.15
C GLY A 321 -8.05 4.76 -4.99
N ILE A 322 -7.64 5.15 -3.79
CA ILE A 322 -7.63 4.32 -2.59
C ILE A 322 -8.78 4.73 -1.67
N VAL A 323 -9.70 3.81 -1.36
CA VAL A 323 -10.61 3.93 -0.21
C VAL A 323 -9.96 3.25 0.97
N GLU A 324 -9.58 4.02 1.99
CA GLU A 324 -8.95 3.51 3.20
C GLU A 324 -9.91 3.63 4.38
N ILE A 325 -10.21 2.51 5.05
CA ILE A 325 -11.07 2.46 6.23
C ILE A 325 -10.21 2.26 7.48
N GLN A 326 -10.07 3.29 8.31
CA GLN A 326 -9.14 3.31 9.44
C GLN A 326 -9.69 2.62 10.69
N GLY A 327 -8.79 1.96 11.41
CA GLY A 327 -9.00 1.42 12.75
C GLY A 327 -10.28 0.58 12.88
N THR A 328 -11.22 1.07 13.67
CA THR A 328 -12.50 0.41 13.95
C THR A 328 -13.69 1.06 13.24
N THR A 329 -13.41 1.96 12.29
CA THR A 329 -14.45 2.62 11.47
C THR A 329 -15.21 1.58 10.65
N THR A 330 -16.54 1.72 10.60
CA THR A 330 -17.39 0.95 9.67
C THR A 330 -17.77 1.83 8.49
N PHE A 331 -17.50 1.38 7.27
CA PHE A 331 -17.97 2.03 6.05
C PHE A 331 -19.24 1.34 5.54
N ALA A 332 -20.39 1.99 5.72
CA ALA A 332 -21.66 1.52 5.17
C ALA A 332 -21.80 2.00 3.72
N THR A 333 -21.57 1.10 2.77
CA THR A 333 -21.47 1.40 1.33
C THR A 333 -22.84 1.65 0.68
N ASN A 334 -23.90 1.10 1.28
CA ASN A 334 -25.25 1.03 0.71
C ASN A 334 -25.31 0.46 -0.72
N GLY A 335 -24.30 -0.31 -1.14
CA GLY A 335 -24.19 -0.82 -2.51
C GLY A 335 -23.96 0.27 -3.57
N LEU A 336 -23.60 1.49 -3.16
CA LEU A 336 -23.50 2.65 -4.06
C LEU A 336 -22.10 2.87 -4.65
N ILE A 337 -21.09 2.16 -4.16
CA ILE A 337 -19.71 2.36 -4.58
C ILE A 337 -19.26 1.34 -5.63
N THR A 338 -18.72 1.86 -6.73
CA THR A 338 -17.99 1.10 -7.73
C THR A 338 -16.53 1.53 -7.70
N ILE A 339 -15.62 0.60 -7.53
CA ILE A 339 -14.17 0.80 -7.62
C ILE A 339 -13.76 0.55 -9.07
N SER A 340 -13.33 1.59 -9.77
CA SER A 340 -13.13 1.58 -11.23
C SER A 340 -11.73 1.13 -11.66
N ALA A 341 -11.63 0.53 -12.85
CA ALA A 341 -10.37 0.09 -13.46
C ALA A 341 -10.31 0.51 -14.94
N PRO A 342 -10.10 1.79 -15.25
CA PRO A 342 -10.15 2.29 -16.63
C PRO A 342 -9.06 1.75 -17.55
N SER A 343 -7.96 1.17 -17.03
CA SER A 343 -6.91 0.55 -17.85
C SER A 343 -6.13 -0.51 -17.07
N ALA A 344 -5.29 -1.29 -17.77
CA ALA A 344 -4.42 -2.29 -17.16
C ALA A 344 -3.42 -1.72 -16.12
N SER A 345 -3.17 -0.41 -16.16
CA SER A 345 -2.23 0.28 -15.26
C SER A 345 -2.90 1.29 -14.32
N SER A 346 -4.24 1.36 -14.33
CA SER A 346 -4.99 2.36 -13.56
C SER A 346 -6.27 1.74 -13.02
N PHE A 347 -6.33 1.57 -11.71
CA PHE A 347 -7.46 0.98 -11.00
C PHE A 347 -7.58 1.52 -9.57
N GLY A 348 -8.78 1.43 -9.00
CA GLY A 348 -9.05 1.77 -7.60
C GLY A 348 -8.83 0.57 -6.66
N GLN A 349 -8.74 0.85 -5.36
CA GLN A 349 -8.42 -0.11 -4.32
C GLN A 349 -9.24 0.17 -3.05
N VAL A 350 -9.45 -0.88 -2.25
CA VAL A 350 -10.02 -0.78 -0.90
C VAL A 350 -9.02 -1.36 0.10
N THR A 351 -8.67 -0.58 1.12
CA THR A 351 -7.66 -0.94 2.12
C THR A 351 -8.05 -0.49 3.54
N GLY A 352 -7.14 -0.67 4.49
CA GLY A 352 -7.32 -0.31 5.90
C GLY A 352 -7.74 -1.50 6.77
N THR A 353 -7.98 -1.25 8.06
CA THR A 353 -8.29 -2.26 9.08
C THR A 353 -9.75 -2.26 9.50
N GLY A 354 -10.51 -1.22 9.15
CA GLY A 354 -11.92 -1.10 9.49
C GLY A 354 -12.84 -2.03 8.71
N THR A 355 -14.13 -1.96 9.01
CA THR A 355 -15.15 -2.86 8.45
C THR A 355 -15.82 -2.25 7.22
N VAL A 356 -16.07 -3.07 6.20
CA VAL A 356 -16.92 -2.70 5.06
C VAL A 356 -18.28 -3.36 5.25
N ASN A 357 -19.33 -2.55 5.35
CA ASN A 357 -20.71 -3.03 5.50
C ASN A 357 -21.50 -2.72 4.22
N GLY A 358 -21.96 -3.78 3.55
CA GLY A 358 -22.63 -3.72 2.25
C GLY A 358 -21.74 -4.12 1.09
N ASN A 359 -22.36 -4.37 -0.07
CA ASN A 359 -21.63 -4.78 -1.26
C ASN A 359 -20.83 -3.62 -1.86
N ILE A 360 -19.70 -3.96 -2.48
CA ILE A 360 -18.91 -3.08 -3.32
C ILE A 360 -18.88 -3.71 -4.71
N SER A 361 -19.04 -2.89 -5.75
CA SER A 361 -18.72 -3.29 -7.11
C SER A 361 -17.26 -2.93 -7.41
N MET A 362 -16.50 -3.82 -8.02
CA MET A 362 -15.11 -3.56 -8.39
C MET A 362 -14.86 -4.06 -9.81
N GLN A 363 -14.18 -3.23 -10.60
CA GLN A 363 -13.88 -3.49 -12.00
C GLN A 363 -12.50 -4.14 -12.16
N ALA A 364 -12.38 -5.03 -13.15
CA ALA A 364 -11.11 -5.51 -13.66
C ALA A 364 -11.02 -5.16 -15.15
N PHE A 365 -9.93 -4.50 -15.55
CA PHE A 365 -9.67 -4.19 -16.96
C PHE A 365 -9.11 -5.42 -17.67
N LEU A 366 -9.72 -5.83 -18.78
CA LEU A 366 -9.24 -6.91 -19.63
C LEU A 366 -9.07 -6.41 -21.06
N ASP A 367 -7.86 -6.58 -21.62
CA ASP A 367 -7.61 -6.33 -23.04
C ASP A 367 -7.84 -7.63 -23.83
N ALA A 368 -9.06 -7.85 -24.31
CA ALA A 368 -9.40 -9.03 -25.09
C ALA A 368 -9.57 -8.74 -26.60
N SER A 369 -8.93 -7.68 -27.08
CA SER A 369 -8.79 -7.34 -28.51
C SER A 369 -8.32 -8.53 -29.35
N THR A 370 -7.42 -9.34 -28.79
CA THR A 370 -7.16 -10.72 -29.22
C THR A 370 -7.63 -11.66 -28.12
N GLY A 371 -8.49 -12.63 -28.49
CA GLY A 371 -9.05 -13.57 -27.53
C GLY A 371 -7.97 -14.39 -26.82
N ARG A 372 -7.99 -14.40 -25.48
CA ARG A 372 -6.95 -15.03 -24.65
C ARG A 372 -7.48 -15.40 -23.27
N TYR A 373 -6.73 -16.25 -22.57
CA TYR A 373 -7.00 -16.57 -21.18
C TYR A 373 -6.40 -15.52 -20.25
N PHE A 374 -7.19 -15.07 -19.28
CA PHE A 374 -6.78 -14.28 -18.14
C PHE A 374 -6.80 -15.15 -16.89
N TYR A 375 -5.77 -15.02 -16.06
CA TYR A 375 -5.73 -15.68 -14.76
C TYR A 375 -6.24 -14.70 -13.71
N LEU A 376 -7.46 -14.95 -13.24
CA LEU A 376 -8.24 -14.07 -12.38
C LEU A 376 -8.63 -14.77 -11.07
N GLY A 377 -8.82 -14.01 -10.00
CA GLY A 377 -9.41 -14.47 -8.74
C GLY A 377 -10.28 -13.39 -8.12
N SER A 378 -11.05 -13.72 -7.09
CA SER A 378 -11.96 -12.76 -6.44
C SER A 378 -11.40 -12.30 -5.09
N PRO A 379 -11.39 -10.98 -4.79
CA PRO A 379 -11.14 -10.48 -3.43
C PRO A 379 -12.39 -10.52 -2.54
N PHE A 380 -13.55 -10.86 -3.10
CA PHE A 380 -14.82 -10.89 -2.40
C PHE A 380 -15.07 -12.24 -1.71
N THR A 381 -15.88 -12.22 -0.66
CA THR A 381 -16.25 -13.41 0.11
C THR A 381 -17.46 -14.16 -0.47
N ASN A 382 -18.27 -13.52 -1.31
CA ASN A 382 -19.55 -14.04 -1.80
C ASN A 382 -19.82 -13.78 -3.29
N ALA A 383 -18.86 -13.25 -4.06
CA ALA A 383 -19.00 -13.14 -5.51
C ALA A 383 -18.97 -14.53 -6.14
N VAL A 384 -19.83 -14.77 -7.13
CA VAL A 384 -19.92 -16.06 -7.84
C VAL A 384 -19.13 -16.02 -9.15
N LEU A 385 -18.78 -17.19 -9.69
CA LEU A 385 -17.99 -17.27 -10.93
C LEU A 385 -18.69 -16.60 -12.11
N SER A 386 -20.02 -16.66 -12.19
CA SER A 386 -20.78 -15.99 -13.24
C SER A 386 -20.70 -14.47 -13.20
N ASP A 387 -20.24 -13.85 -12.10
CA ASP A 387 -20.11 -12.39 -12.00
C ASP A 387 -18.92 -11.85 -12.81
N PHE A 388 -17.98 -12.71 -13.24
CA PHE A 388 -16.83 -12.33 -14.04
C PHE A 388 -17.17 -11.98 -15.50
N LYS A 389 -18.41 -12.20 -15.94
CA LYS A 389 -18.83 -11.88 -17.31
C LYS A 389 -19.73 -10.65 -17.34
N GLU A 390 -19.61 -9.88 -18.41
CA GLU A 390 -20.56 -8.80 -18.70
C GLU A 390 -21.93 -9.33 -19.10
N SER A 391 -22.94 -8.47 -18.95
CA SER A 391 -24.28 -8.75 -19.46
C SER A 391 -24.24 -8.93 -20.98
N GLY A 392 -24.71 -10.08 -21.47
CA GLY A 392 -24.68 -10.44 -22.89
C GLY A 392 -23.51 -11.37 -23.26
N ALA A 393 -22.42 -11.37 -22.50
CA ALA A 393 -21.28 -12.23 -22.75
C ALA A 393 -21.52 -13.69 -22.33
N ILE A 394 -20.74 -14.59 -22.94
CA ILE A 394 -20.77 -16.02 -22.69
C ILE A 394 -19.66 -16.40 -21.70
N MET A 395 -19.98 -17.30 -20.76
CA MET A 395 -19.02 -17.98 -19.90
C MET A 395 -19.52 -19.40 -19.71
N VAL A 396 -18.66 -20.39 -19.91
CA VAL A 396 -19.03 -21.80 -19.84
C VAL A 396 -18.00 -22.54 -19.00
N SER A 397 -18.45 -23.17 -17.93
CA SER A 397 -17.65 -24.11 -17.15
C SER A 397 -18.02 -25.53 -17.57
N SER A 398 -17.27 -26.10 -18.52
CA SER A 398 -17.46 -27.48 -18.97
C SER A 398 -16.26 -27.99 -19.76
N SER A 399 -16.02 -29.30 -19.73
CA SER A 399 -15.02 -29.98 -20.57
C SER A 399 -15.51 -30.15 -22.02
N SER A 400 -15.73 -29.03 -22.71
CA SER A 400 -16.20 -28.98 -24.10
C SER A 400 -15.40 -27.96 -24.92
N SER A 401 -15.61 -27.95 -26.24
CA SER A 401 -15.00 -26.95 -27.14
C SER A 401 -15.43 -25.51 -26.85
N GLN A 402 -16.48 -25.31 -26.06
CA GLN A 402 -16.96 -24.00 -25.61
C GLN A 402 -16.52 -23.66 -24.18
N GLY A 403 -15.83 -24.58 -23.48
CA GLY A 403 -15.34 -24.34 -22.11
C GLY A 403 -14.38 -23.16 -22.06
N THR A 404 -14.74 -22.16 -21.25
CA THR A 404 -13.98 -20.90 -21.13
C THR A 404 -13.60 -20.54 -19.71
N ALA A 405 -14.11 -21.24 -18.70
CA ALA A 405 -13.76 -21.04 -17.31
C ALA A 405 -13.21 -22.32 -16.71
N TRP A 406 -11.97 -22.26 -16.24
CA TRP A 406 -11.24 -23.41 -15.70
C TRP A 406 -10.62 -23.08 -14.35
N GLU A 407 -10.49 -24.10 -13.52
CA GLU A 407 -9.70 -24.07 -12.29
C GLU A 407 -8.59 -25.12 -12.38
N TRP A 408 -7.47 -24.84 -11.71
CA TRP A 408 -6.37 -25.80 -11.65
C TRP A 408 -6.60 -26.74 -10.45
N ASP A 409 -6.77 -28.02 -10.71
CA ASP A 409 -6.76 -29.06 -9.69
C ASP A 409 -5.31 -29.49 -9.43
N ALA A 410 -4.72 -28.86 -8.42
CA ALA A 410 -3.36 -29.15 -7.98
C ALA A 410 -3.18 -30.56 -7.41
N ALA A 411 -4.25 -31.24 -6.97
CA ALA A 411 -4.15 -32.60 -6.43
C ALA A 411 -4.04 -33.65 -7.54
N ASN A 412 -4.51 -33.33 -8.76
CA ASN A 412 -4.46 -34.21 -9.93
C ASN A 412 -3.56 -33.68 -11.06
N ALA A 413 -3.01 -32.47 -10.91
CA ALA A 413 -2.22 -31.77 -11.92
C ALA A 413 -2.98 -31.60 -13.27
N GLU A 414 -4.24 -31.20 -13.20
CA GLU A 414 -5.09 -31.02 -14.38
C GLU A 414 -5.97 -29.76 -14.31
N TRP A 415 -6.54 -29.39 -15.46
CA TRP A 415 -7.51 -28.30 -15.57
C TRP A 415 -8.93 -28.85 -15.51
N ASP A 416 -9.69 -28.39 -14.52
CA ASP A 416 -11.09 -28.74 -14.32
C ASP A 416 -12.04 -27.60 -14.69
N PRO A 417 -13.29 -27.90 -15.08
CA PRO A 417 -14.32 -26.89 -15.20
C PRO A 417 -14.49 -26.10 -13.89
N ALA A 418 -14.33 -24.77 -13.95
CA ALA A 418 -14.39 -23.90 -12.77
C ALA A 418 -15.64 -24.12 -11.91
N GLY A 419 -15.48 -24.18 -10.59
CA GLY A 419 -16.57 -24.41 -9.65
C GLY A 419 -17.22 -25.78 -9.82
N GLY A 420 -16.47 -26.80 -10.24
CA GLY A 420 -17.02 -28.14 -10.52
C GLY A 420 -18.10 -28.15 -11.60
N GLY A 421 -17.99 -27.29 -12.61
CA GLY A 421 -18.98 -27.15 -13.68
C GLY A 421 -20.19 -26.25 -13.36
N ASN A 422 -20.24 -25.62 -12.17
CA ASN A 422 -21.33 -24.75 -11.77
C ASN A 422 -20.87 -23.30 -11.54
N LEU A 423 -21.20 -22.41 -12.49
CA LEU A 423 -20.84 -20.99 -12.42
C LEU A 423 -21.58 -20.21 -11.31
N ALA A 424 -22.62 -20.77 -10.68
CA ALA A 424 -23.28 -20.17 -9.52
C ALA A 424 -22.51 -20.40 -8.21
N ASN A 425 -21.43 -21.19 -8.22
CA ASN A 425 -20.58 -21.37 -7.06
C ASN A 425 -19.76 -20.11 -6.78
N VAL A 426 -19.49 -19.87 -5.50
CA VAL A 426 -18.67 -18.74 -5.03
C VAL A 426 -17.25 -18.89 -5.57
N ALA A 427 -16.74 -17.81 -6.16
CA ALA A 427 -15.34 -17.71 -6.52
C ALA A 427 -14.52 -17.61 -5.23
N THR A 428 -13.95 -18.75 -4.81
CA THR A 428 -13.20 -18.87 -3.55
C THR A 428 -12.09 -17.82 -3.47
N ARG A 429 -12.09 -17.01 -2.41
CA ARG A 429 -11.10 -15.95 -2.18
C ARG A 429 -9.69 -16.54 -2.10
N GLY A 430 -8.75 -15.96 -2.84
CA GLY A 430 -7.36 -16.46 -2.92
C GLY A 430 -7.12 -17.61 -3.91
N ARG A 431 -8.16 -18.17 -4.52
CA ARG A 431 -8.04 -19.12 -5.64
C ARG A 431 -7.98 -18.38 -6.97
N GLY A 432 -7.11 -18.84 -7.88
CA GLY A 432 -7.10 -18.35 -9.25
C GLY A 432 -7.86 -19.27 -10.21
N TYR A 433 -8.39 -18.67 -11.28
CA TYR A 433 -9.17 -19.29 -12.34
C TYR A 433 -8.65 -18.82 -13.69
N ALA A 434 -8.62 -19.71 -14.67
CA ALA A 434 -8.32 -19.37 -16.05
C ALA A 434 -9.62 -19.08 -16.80
N MET A 435 -9.80 -17.83 -17.21
CA MET A 435 -11.01 -17.39 -17.90
C MET A 435 -10.69 -16.81 -19.27
N TYR A 436 -11.30 -17.36 -20.32
CA TYR A 436 -11.10 -16.87 -21.69
C TYR A 436 -11.96 -15.63 -21.94
N ALA A 437 -11.34 -14.52 -22.32
CA ALA A 437 -12.04 -13.33 -22.76
C ALA A 437 -11.75 -13.06 -24.24
N GLY A 438 -12.76 -12.58 -24.96
CA GLY A 438 -12.69 -12.23 -26.39
C GLY A 438 -13.44 -13.21 -27.29
N MET A 439 -13.21 -13.12 -28.61
CA MET A 439 -13.92 -13.95 -29.59
C MET A 439 -13.25 -15.33 -29.72
N ASN A 440 -14.05 -16.40 -29.83
CA ASN A 440 -13.56 -17.71 -30.28
C ASN A 440 -14.45 -18.24 -31.41
N GLY A 441 -13.98 -18.07 -32.66
CA GLY A 441 -14.66 -18.56 -33.85
C GLY A 441 -16.12 -18.10 -33.94
N SER A 442 -17.04 -19.06 -34.13
CA SER A 442 -18.50 -18.81 -34.22
C SER A 442 -19.24 -18.88 -32.88
N TYR A 443 -18.57 -19.17 -31.76
CA TYR A 443 -19.25 -19.45 -30.49
C TYR A 443 -19.64 -18.20 -29.69
N GLY A 444 -19.03 -17.06 -30.01
CA GLY A 444 -19.46 -15.76 -29.52
C GLY A 444 -18.38 -15.01 -28.74
N PRO A 445 -18.75 -13.85 -28.20
CA PRO A 445 -17.93 -13.07 -27.28
C PRO A 445 -17.96 -13.70 -25.88
N PHE A 446 -16.78 -14.02 -25.36
CA PHE A 446 -16.63 -14.56 -24.02
C PHE A 446 -16.15 -13.50 -23.04
N LEU A 447 -16.72 -13.50 -21.83
CA LEU A 447 -16.49 -12.56 -20.72
C LEU A 447 -16.80 -11.07 -20.99
N ILE A 448 -16.49 -10.53 -22.17
CA ILE A 448 -16.72 -9.14 -22.58
C ILE A 448 -17.43 -9.12 -23.94
N ASP A 449 -18.50 -8.34 -24.05
CA ASP A 449 -19.30 -8.16 -25.28
C ASP A 449 -19.64 -6.69 -25.54
N ASP A 450 -18.61 -5.84 -25.56
CA ASP A 450 -18.71 -4.38 -25.74
C ASP A 450 -18.41 -3.90 -27.19
N GLY A 451 -18.25 -4.83 -28.14
CA GLY A 451 -17.95 -4.57 -29.55
C GLY A 451 -16.45 -4.49 -29.88
N ASP A 452 -15.69 -3.74 -29.08
CA ASP A 452 -14.23 -3.58 -29.21
C ASP A 452 -13.45 -4.70 -28.48
N ARG A 453 -14.13 -5.45 -27.60
CA ARG A 453 -13.65 -6.61 -26.84
C ARG A 453 -12.50 -6.27 -25.91
N THR A 454 -12.39 -5.01 -25.48
CA THR A 454 -11.39 -4.52 -24.53
C THR A 454 -12.10 -3.53 -23.61
N GLY A 455 -12.18 -3.87 -22.33
CA GLY A 455 -13.08 -3.15 -21.41
C GLY A 455 -12.94 -3.61 -19.96
N THR A 456 -14.01 -3.46 -19.20
CA THR A 456 -14.03 -3.75 -17.76
C THR A 456 -15.13 -4.72 -17.39
N VAL A 457 -14.77 -5.87 -16.81
CA VAL A 457 -15.74 -6.71 -16.11
C VAL A 457 -15.97 -6.14 -14.71
N SER A 458 -17.21 -6.19 -14.21
CA SER A 458 -17.59 -5.62 -12.93
C SER A 458 -18.17 -6.71 -12.02
N ILE A 459 -17.48 -6.99 -10.93
CA ILE A 459 -17.88 -8.02 -9.95
C ILE A 459 -18.32 -7.31 -8.68
N SER A 460 -19.42 -7.76 -8.09
CA SER A 460 -19.95 -7.19 -6.85
C SER A 460 -19.97 -8.21 -5.73
N GLY A 461 -19.58 -7.78 -4.53
CA GLY A 461 -19.62 -8.63 -3.36
C GLY A 461 -19.20 -7.92 -2.08
N THR A 462 -19.08 -8.69 -1.02
CA THR A 462 -18.65 -8.23 0.31
C THR A 462 -17.15 -8.42 0.45
N ILE A 463 -16.45 -7.35 0.81
CA ILE A 463 -15.03 -7.37 1.16
C ILE A 463 -14.89 -7.59 2.66
N SER A 464 -14.01 -8.50 3.06
CA SER A 464 -13.57 -8.63 4.46
C SER A 464 -12.11 -8.20 4.58
N ASN A 465 -11.80 -7.31 5.53
CA ASN A 465 -10.44 -6.86 5.83
C ASN A 465 -9.75 -7.80 6.84
N ASP A 466 -9.87 -9.11 6.61
CA ASP A 466 -9.29 -10.15 7.46
C ASP A 466 -7.79 -9.96 7.57
N ALA A 467 -7.25 -10.10 8.79
CA ALA A 467 -5.81 -9.99 9.03
C ALA A 467 -5.01 -11.00 8.19
N THR A 468 -5.54 -12.21 8.04
CA THR A 468 -4.92 -13.27 7.24
C THR A 468 -5.93 -13.99 6.35
N VAL A 469 -5.51 -14.42 5.15
CA VAL A 469 -6.28 -15.32 4.28
C VAL A 469 -5.48 -16.59 4.03
N ASN A 470 -6.05 -17.73 4.39
CA ASN A 470 -5.40 -19.03 4.22
C ASN A 470 -5.86 -19.67 2.91
N VAL A 471 -4.91 -20.01 2.04
CA VAL A 471 -5.16 -20.73 0.79
C VAL A 471 -4.49 -22.10 0.88
N GLY A 472 -5.29 -23.16 0.85
CA GLY A 472 -4.78 -24.54 0.85
C GLY A 472 -4.06 -24.86 -0.46
N LEU A 473 -2.84 -25.37 -0.34
CA LEU A 473 -2.01 -25.86 -1.43
C LEU A 473 -2.03 -27.38 -1.46
N SER A 474 -2.18 -27.95 -2.65
CA SER A 474 -2.13 -29.40 -2.86
C SER A 474 -0.88 -29.81 -3.63
N TYR A 475 -0.53 -31.08 -3.56
CA TYR A 475 0.63 -31.65 -4.24
C TYR A 475 0.22 -32.78 -5.18
N ASN A 476 0.84 -32.79 -6.35
CA ASN A 476 0.88 -33.89 -7.31
C ASN A 476 2.24 -33.83 -8.02
N ASP A 477 2.82 -34.96 -8.41
CA ASP A 477 4.13 -34.99 -9.09
C ASP A 477 4.05 -34.59 -10.57
N GLY A 478 2.85 -34.54 -11.16
CA GLY A 478 2.58 -34.19 -12.55
C GLY A 478 3.13 -35.18 -13.59
N GLN A 479 3.78 -36.28 -13.18
CA GLN A 479 4.47 -37.19 -14.09
C GLN A 479 3.51 -38.09 -14.88
N ALA A 480 2.33 -38.36 -14.31
CA ALA A 480 1.27 -39.11 -14.99
C ALA A 480 0.23 -38.20 -15.68
N ALA A 481 0.39 -36.87 -15.59
CA ALA A 481 -0.57 -35.93 -16.14
C ALA A 481 -0.49 -35.87 -17.67
N GLY A 482 -1.65 -35.78 -18.34
CA GLY A 482 -1.73 -35.57 -19.78
C GLY A 482 -1.45 -34.12 -20.23
N VAL A 483 -1.22 -33.21 -19.27
CA VAL A 483 -1.05 -31.78 -19.49
C VAL A 483 0.42 -31.41 -19.31
N SER A 484 1.09 -31.01 -20.40
CA SER A 484 2.46 -30.48 -20.35
C SER A 484 2.41 -29.00 -19.99
N PHE A 485 2.49 -28.68 -18.70
CA PHE A 485 2.37 -27.31 -18.19
C PHE A 485 3.71 -26.54 -18.12
N VAL A 486 4.84 -27.24 -18.07
CA VAL A 486 6.18 -26.69 -17.79
C VAL A 486 7.21 -27.01 -18.86
N GLY A 487 8.33 -26.28 -18.87
CA GLY A 487 9.45 -26.43 -19.82
C GLY A 487 10.44 -27.54 -19.47
N GLY A 488 10.11 -28.42 -18.52
CA GLY A 488 10.92 -29.57 -18.12
C GLY A 488 10.06 -30.83 -17.98
N SER A 489 10.70 -31.99 -18.02
CA SER A 489 10.04 -33.30 -17.88
C SER A 489 10.39 -34.06 -16.59
N GLY A 490 11.34 -33.54 -15.80
CA GLY A 490 11.66 -34.09 -14.48
C GLY A 490 10.55 -33.82 -13.46
N VAL A 491 10.45 -34.70 -12.45
CA VAL A 491 9.49 -34.57 -11.32
C VAL A 491 9.55 -33.17 -10.71
N SER A 492 10.75 -32.71 -10.43
CA SER A 492 11.08 -31.38 -9.94
C SER A 492 10.44 -30.26 -10.75
N ALA A 493 10.34 -30.40 -12.07
CA ALA A 493 9.72 -29.43 -12.95
C ALA A 493 8.18 -29.53 -12.97
N THR A 494 7.62 -30.72 -12.81
CA THR A 494 6.18 -30.97 -12.96
C THR A 494 5.41 -31.02 -11.65
N GLU A 495 6.10 -31.06 -10.51
CA GLU A 495 5.47 -31.25 -9.21
C GLU A 495 4.85 -29.98 -8.60
N GLY A 496 3.77 -30.15 -7.84
CA GLY A 496 3.31 -29.22 -6.82
C GLY A 496 2.76 -27.87 -7.29
N TRP A 497 2.38 -27.73 -8.55
CA TRP A 497 1.84 -26.48 -9.09
C TRP A 497 0.47 -26.14 -8.49
N ASN A 498 0.28 -24.89 -8.08
CA ASN A 498 -0.97 -24.37 -7.53
C ASN A 498 -1.27 -22.99 -8.14
N LEU A 499 -2.52 -22.78 -8.60
CA LEU A 499 -2.97 -21.49 -9.10
C LEU A 499 -3.69 -20.71 -7.99
N VAL A 500 -3.04 -19.66 -7.51
CA VAL A 500 -3.55 -18.80 -6.43
C VAL A 500 -3.81 -17.38 -6.96
N ALA A 501 -4.50 -16.56 -6.20
CA ALA A 501 -4.78 -15.17 -6.56
C ALA A 501 -4.62 -14.24 -5.38
N ASN A 502 -4.38 -12.95 -5.66
CA ASN A 502 -4.43 -11.92 -4.63
C ASN A 502 -5.83 -11.91 -3.97
N PRO A 503 -5.94 -12.22 -2.67
CA PRO A 503 -7.23 -12.29 -1.99
C PRO A 503 -7.74 -10.92 -1.53
N TYR A 504 -6.98 -9.84 -1.72
CA TYR A 504 -7.32 -8.50 -1.26
C TYR A 504 -7.72 -7.57 -2.42
N ALA A 505 -8.62 -6.63 -2.13
CA ALA A 505 -9.02 -5.57 -3.06
C ALA A 505 -7.99 -4.41 -3.15
N ALA A 506 -6.73 -4.70 -2.84
CA ALA A 506 -5.61 -3.79 -2.94
C ALA A 506 -4.39 -4.55 -3.46
N ILE A 507 -3.40 -3.82 -3.96
CA ILE A 507 -2.13 -4.39 -4.41
C ILE A 507 -1.46 -5.12 -3.25
N TYR A 508 -0.98 -6.33 -3.51
CA TYR A 508 -0.24 -7.16 -2.56
C TYR A 508 1.25 -7.16 -2.89
N ASP A 509 2.13 -7.00 -1.90
CA ASP A 509 3.58 -7.11 -2.08
C ASP A 509 4.06 -8.52 -1.73
N TRP A 510 4.56 -9.25 -2.73
CA TRP A 510 5.08 -10.60 -2.56
C TRP A 510 6.36 -10.66 -1.70
N GLU A 511 7.12 -9.57 -1.58
CA GLU A 511 8.38 -9.60 -0.82
C GLU A 511 8.17 -9.82 0.69
N GLY A 512 7.04 -9.36 1.24
CA GLY A 512 6.68 -9.60 2.63
C GLY A 512 6.08 -10.99 2.89
N GLN A 513 5.88 -11.80 1.84
CA GLN A 513 5.20 -13.10 1.96
C GLN A 513 6.07 -14.09 2.72
N ALA A 514 5.51 -14.70 3.77
CA ALA A 514 6.10 -15.87 4.40
C ALA A 514 5.94 -17.09 3.48
N ILE A 515 7.06 -17.63 2.99
CA ILE A 515 7.11 -18.78 2.11
C ILE A 515 7.11 -20.07 2.96
N PRO A 516 6.18 -21.03 2.74
CA PRO A 516 6.23 -22.33 3.41
C PRO A 516 7.52 -23.09 3.09
N ALA A 517 8.01 -23.91 4.04
CA ALA A 517 9.32 -24.57 3.94
C ALA A 517 9.53 -25.43 2.67
N ASP A 518 8.46 -26.07 2.18
CA ASP A 518 8.48 -26.94 1.00
C ASP A 518 7.86 -26.25 -0.23
N MET A 519 8.03 -24.93 -0.36
CA MET A 519 7.54 -24.14 -1.49
C MET A 519 8.70 -23.35 -2.12
N SER A 520 8.69 -23.22 -3.44
CA SER A 520 9.57 -22.25 -4.10
C SER A 520 9.13 -20.82 -3.77
N SER A 521 10.09 -19.92 -3.61
CA SER A 521 9.85 -18.48 -3.44
C SER A 521 9.33 -17.81 -4.73
N ALA A 522 9.42 -18.49 -5.87
CA ALA A 522 9.06 -17.94 -7.17
C ALA A 522 7.54 -17.87 -7.39
N ILE A 523 7.10 -16.80 -8.06
CA ILE A 523 5.74 -16.67 -8.60
C ILE A 523 5.79 -16.57 -10.12
N TYR A 524 4.76 -17.09 -10.78
CA TYR A 524 4.68 -17.14 -12.24
C TYR A 524 3.37 -16.55 -12.72
N ARG A 525 3.46 -15.57 -13.62
CA ARG A 525 2.32 -14.80 -14.12
C ARG A 525 2.13 -15.05 -15.59
N PHE A 526 0.88 -15.21 -15.99
CA PHE A 526 0.51 -15.39 -17.38
C PHE A 526 -0.20 -14.13 -17.90
N ASN A 527 0.26 -13.57 -19.02
CA ASN A 527 -0.35 -12.38 -19.64
C ASN A 527 -1.33 -12.69 -20.78
N GLY A 528 -1.67 -13.97 -20.96
CA GLY A 528 -2.45 -14.47 -22.10
C GLY A 528 -1.61 -15.13 -23.20
N THR A 529 -0.31 -14.84 -23.23
CA THR A 529 0.64 -15.33 -24.24
C THR A 529 1.93 -15.85 -23.59
N ASN A 530 2.52 -15.04 -22.72
CA ASN A 530 3.79 -15.26 -22.05
C ASN A 530 3.62 -15.60 -20.57
N TYR A 531 4.55 -16.40 -20.08
CA TYR A 531 4.88 -16.49 -18.67
C TYR A 531 6.04 -15.58 -18.32
N SER A 532 5.89 -14.82 -17.25
CA SER A 532 6.98 -14.13 -16.56
C SER A 532 7.10 -14.65 -15.13
N ALA A 533 8.31 -14.63 -14.59
CA ALA A 533 8.61 -15.10 -13.24
C ALA A 533 9.22 -13.99 -12.39
N TYR A 534 8.98 -14.06 -11.08
CA TYR A 534 9.62 -13.23 -10.08
C TYR A 534 10.11 -14.09 -8.93
N THR A 535 11.35 -13.89 -8.50
CA THR A 535 11.88 -14.48 -7.27
C THR A 535 12.94 -13.58 -6.64
N LYS A 536 12.70 -13.10 -5.41
CA LYS A 536 13.63 -12.29 -4.60
C LYS A 536 14.41 -11.26 -5.42
N GLY A 537 13.66 -10.36 -6.06
CA GLY A 537 14.19 -9.27 -6.89
C GLY A 537 14.44 -9.61 -8.36
N ALA A 538 14.68 -10.87 -8.72
CA ALA A 538 15.06 -11.27 -10.08
C ALA A 538 13.88 -11.71 -10.94
N GLY A 539 14.02 -11.56 -12.27
CA GLY A 539 13.03 -11.93 -13.27
C GLY A 539 12.16 -10.75 -13.76
N SER A 540 11.39 -10.98 -14.82
CA SER A 540 10.63 -9.93 -15.50
C SER A 540 9.23 -9.67 -14.92
N ALA A 541 8.69 -10.57 -14.09
CA ALA A 541 7.41 -10.32 -13.42
C ALA A 541 7.56 -9.30 -12.28
N SER A 542 6.52 -8.52 -12.02
CA SER A 542 6.48 -7.64 -10.85
C SER A 542 6.33 -8.46 -9.56
N ARG A 543 6.83 -7.94 -8.44
CA ARG A 543 6.50 -8.43 -7.09
C ARG A 543 5.11 -8.02 -6.62
N TYR A 544 4.59 -6.93 -7.17
CA TYR A 544 3.31 -6.35 -6.79
C TYR A 544 2.19 -7.04 -7.55
N ILE A 545 1.25 -7.64 -6.83
CA ILE A 545 0.15 -8.40 -7.41
C ILE A 545 -1.12 -7.53 -7.34
N ALA A 546 -1.68 -7.16 -8.50
CA ALA A 546 -2.88 -6.34 -8.56
C ALA A 546 -4.10 -7.08 -7.97
N PRO A 547 -5.16 -6.37 -7.56
CA PRO A 547 -6.46 -6.99 -7.33
C PRO A 547 -6.89 -7.86 -8.52
N PHE A 548 -7.59 -8.94 -8.25
CA PHE A 548 -7.98 -9.98 -9.21
C PHE A 548 -6.84 -10.77 -9.86
N GLN A 549 -5.57 -10.36 -9.79
CA GLN A 549 -4.51 -11.04 -10.51
C GLN A 549 -4.17 -12.39 -9.87
N ALA A 550 -4.20 -13.45 -10.69
CA ALA A 550 -3.78 -14.80 -10.30
C ALA A 550 -2.40 -15.17 -10.87
N PHE A 551 -1.74 -16.09 -10.18
CA PHE A 551 -0.37 -16.51 -10.44
C PHE A 551 -0.14 -17.93 -9.92
N PHE A 552 0.82 -18.62 -10.51
CA PHE A 552 1.23 -19.95 -10.06
C PHE A 552 2.30 -19.86 -8.97
N VAL A 553 2.22 -20.78 -8.02
CA VAL A 553 3.26 -21.13 -7.04
C VAL A 553 3.53 -22.63 -7.10
N GLN A 554 4.66 -23.08 -6.55
CA GLN A 554 5.09 -24.47 -6.64
C GLN A 554 5.49 -25.03 -5.27
N LEU A 555 4.83 -26.10 -4.83
CA LEU A 555 5.34 -26.97 -3.77
C LEU A 555 6.45 -27.87 -4.33
N THR A 556 7.50 -28.07 -3.54
CA THR A 556 8.72 -28.81 -3.94
C THR A 556 8.89 -30.12 -3.19
N ALA A 557 7.89 -30.48 -2.38
CA ALA A 557 7.76 -31.79 -1.76
C ALA A 557 6.29 -32.13 -1.51
N ASN A 558 6.01 -33.42 -1.32
CA ASN A 558 4.67 -33.92 -0.99
C ASN A 558 4.28 -33.62 0.47
N ASN A 559 4.08 -32.33 0.76
CA ASN A 559 3.66 -31.82 2.05
C ASN A 559 2.62 -30.70 1.85
N PRO A 560 1.36 -31.05 1.51
CA PRO A 560 0.27 -30.08 1.39
C PRO A 560 0.18 -29.17 2.62
N THR A 561 0.02 -27.88 2.40
CA THR A 561 0.08 -26.84 3.45
C THR A 561 -0.79 -25.64 3.07
N ASN A 562 -0.80 -24.58 3.89
CA ASN A 562 -1.47 -23.32 3.54
C ASN A 562 -0.45 -22.24 3.17
N LEU A 563 -0.74 -21.51 2.09
CA LEU A 563 -0.18 -20.19 1.85
C LEU A 563 -1.02 -19.17 2.62
N VAL A 564 -0.40 -18.43 3.53
CA VAL A 564 -1.07 -17.44 4.38
C VAL A 564 -0.76 -16.05 3.86
N PHE A 565 -1.75 -15.40 3.26
CA PHE A 565 -1.63 -14.00 2.86
C PHE A 565 -1.89 -13.11 4.08
N ASP A 566 -0.93 -12.27 4.44
CA ASP A 566 -1.08 -11.25 5.48
C ASP A 566 -1.57 -9.92 4.89
N ARG A 567 -2.59 -9.33 5.49
CA ARG A 567 -3.17 -8.04 5.10
C ARG A 567 -2.17 -6.90 5.17
N ASP A 568 -1.19 -6.98 6.05
CA ASP A 568 -0.19 -5.93 6.25
C ASP A 568 0.83 -5.88 5.11
N ASN A 569 0.86 -6.91 4.24
CA ASN A 569 1.62 -6.90 2.98
C ASN A 569 0.90 -6.16 1.84
N ARG A 570 -0.25 -5.54 2.07
CA ARG A 570 -0.89 -4.67 1.06
C ARG A 570 -0.04 -3.42 0.84
N ALA A 571 0.25 -3.10 -0.42
CA ALA A 571 1.07 -1.97 -0.84
C ALA A 571 0.29 -1.04 -1.80
N PRO A 572 -0.77 -0.36 -1.32
CA PRO A 572 -1.74 0.30 -2.19
C PRO A 572 -1.17 1.52 -2.95
N THR A 573 -0.02 2.04 -2.54
CA THR A 573 0.64 3.18 -3.18
C THR A 573 1.63 2.77 -4.28
N GLN A 574 1.89 1.48 -4.43
CA GLN A 574 2.85 0.97 -5.42
C GLN A 574 2.17 0.72 -6.77
N PRO A 575 2.86 0.91 -7.91
CA PRO A 575 2.29 0.57 -9.21
C PRO A 575 2.39 -0.95 -9.46
N ALA A 576 1.29 -1.58 -9.87
CA ALA A 576 1.27 -3.02 -10.18
C ALA A 576 2.00 -3.40 -11.49
N THR A 577 2.35 -2.44 -12.34
CA THR A 577 2.98 -2.65 -13.66
C THR A 577 4.48 -2.37 -13.69
N ARG A 578 5.14 -2.07 -12.56
CA ARG A 578 6.59 -1.83 -12.55
C ARG A 578 7.38 -3.04 -12.06
N SER A 579 8.47 -3.32 -12.75
CA SER A 579 9.54 -4.24 -12.36
C SER A 579 10.71 -3.45 -11.74
N LYS A 580 10.56 -2.82 -10.56
CA LYS A 580 11.65 -2.12 -9.77
C LYS A 580 11.17 -1.98 -8.30
N THR A 581 11.96 -1.95 -7.21
CA THR A 581 13.39 -2.01 -6.88
C THR A 581 13.59 -3.17 -5.90
N ALA A 582 14.62 -3.98 -6.07
CA ALA A 582 14.84 -5.14 -5.22
C ALA A 582 15.18 -4.74 -3.78
N ALA A 583 14.55 -5.41 -2.80
CA ALA A 583 15.06 -5.41 -1.42
C ALA A 583 16.36 -6.23 -1.30
N TYR A 584 16.65 -7.01 -2.34
CA TYR A 584 17.84 -7.83 -2.50
C TYR A 584 18.86 -7.14 -3.41
N SER A 585 20.15 -7.31 -3.13
CA SER A 585 21.19 -6.96 -4.08
C SER A 585 21.12 -7.95 -5.24
N ILE A 586 20.89 -7.46 -6.45
CA ILE A 586 20.88 -8.30 -7.65
C ILE A 586 22.22 -8.14 -8.34
N ASP A 587 22.79 -9.27 -8.76
CA ASP A 587 23.98 -9.33 -9.60
C ASP A 587 23.73 -10.25 -10.79
N GLY A 588 23.49 -9.69 -11.97
CA GLY A 588 23.14 -10.49 -13.14
C GLY A 588 22.67 -9.66 -14.33
N ALA A 589 22.19 -10.37 -15.35
CA ALA A 589 21.68 -9.77 -16.58
C ALA A 589 20.28 -10.30 -16.89
N ASP A 590 19.38 -9.38 -17.27
CA ASP A 590 18.10 -9.70 -17.87
C ASP A 590 18.28 -9.77 -19.39
N LEU A 591 17.95 -10.93 -19.97
CA LEU A 591 17.93 -11.14 -21.41
C LEU A 591 16.50 -11.02 -21.92
N HIS A 592 16.34 -10.31 -23.03
CA HIS A 592 15.10 -10.19 -23.77
C HIS A 592 15.31 -10.73 -25.18
N ILE A 593 14.46 -11.67 -25.60
CA ILE A 593 14.40 -12.12 -27.00
C ILE A 593 13.08 -11.66 -27.62
N GLU A 594 13.14 -11.09 -28.81
CA GLU A 594 11.96 -10.67 -29.56
C GLU A 594 12.10 -10.95 -31.06
N GLY A 595 10.98 -11.23 -31.72
CA GLY A 595 10.93 -11.20 -33.18
C GLY A 595 10.97 -9.77 -33.70
N MET A 596 11.51 -9.53 -34.89
CA MET A 596 11.65 -8.17 -35.48
C MET A 596 10.34 -7.37 -35.60
N GLY A 597 9.19 -8.05 -35.57
CA GLY A 597 7.88 -7.41 -35.53
C GLY A 597 7.42 -6.95 -34.13
N GLY A 598 8.17 -7.25 -33.06
CA GLY A 598 7.89 -6.88 -31.66
C GLY A 598 6.69 -7.58 -31.01
N ASN A 599 6.02 -8.49 -31.72
CA ASN A 599 4.73 -9.06 -31.29
C ASN A 599 4.88 -10.35 -30.46
N VAL A 600 6.06 -10.95 -30.46
CA VAL A 600 6.38 -12.16 -29.72
C VAL A 600 7.74 -11.95 -29.05
N TYR A 601 7.78 -12.19 -27.75
CA TYR A 601 8.98 -12.00 -26.95
C TYR A 601 9.06 -13.01 -25.83
N ASP A 602 10.20 -13.09 -25.15
CA ASP A 602 10.37 -13.83 -23.91
C ASP A 602 11.55 -13.26 -23.11
N ASP A 603 11.50 -13.44 -21.80
CA ASP A 603 12.54 -12.92 -20.89
C ASP A 603 13.20 -14.05 -20.09
N LEU A 604 14.48 -13.85 -19.78
CA LEU A 604 15.30 -14.74 -18.97
C LEU A 604 16.23 -13.93 -18.08
N PHE A 605 16.25 -14.20 -16.78
CA PHE A 605 17.29 -13.67 -15.89
C PHE A 605 18.40 -14.71 -15.66
N VAL A 606 19.65 -14.28 -15.79
CA VAL A 606 20.83 -15.08 -15.40
C VAL A 606 21.74 -14.25 -14.50
N GLY A 607 22.05 -14.77 -13.32
CA GLY A 607 22.86 -14.02 -12.36
C GLY A 607 23.55 -14.86 -11.30
N PHE A 608 24.01 -14.17 -10.26
CA PHE A 608 24.86 -14.71 -9.23
C PHE A 608 24.31 -14.34 -7.86
N GLU A 609 24.25 -15.33 -6.97
CA GLU A 609 23.85 -15.15 -5.57
C GLU A 609 24.74 -16.03 -4.70
N THR A 610 25.31 -15.44 -3.65
CA THR A 610 26.29 -16.15 -2.80
C THR A 610 25.63 -17.29 -2.03
N ASN A 611 24.35 -17.13 -1.67
CA ASN A 611 23.59 -18.10 -0.90
C ASN A 611 22.80 -19.10 -1.76
N SER A 612 22.93 -19.06 -3.09
CA SER A 612 22.26 -20.04 -3.94
C SER A 612 23.08 -21.32 -4.09
N THR A 613 22.49 -22.36 -4.70
CA THR A 613 23.22 -23.59 -5.05
C THR A 613 23.68 -23.64 -6.51
N SER A 614 24.48 -24.65 -6.85
CA SER A 614 24.87 -24.91 -8.24
C SER A 614 23.78 -25.62 -9.07
N GLY A 615 22.78 -26.20 -8.41
CA GLY A 615 21.59 -26.78 -9.02
C GLY A 615 20.37 -25.89 -8.78
N PHE A 616 19.16 -26.41 -9.03
CA PHE A 616 17.94 -25.66 -8.78
C PHE A 616 17.79 -25.33 -7.29
N ASP A 617 17.61 -24.05 -7.02
CA ASP A 617 17.45 -23.48 -5.69
C ASP A 617 16.04 -22.92 -5.51
N ASN A 618 15.27 -23.48 -4.56
CA ASN A 618 13.88 -23.11 -4.33
C ASN A 618 13.70 -21.64 -3.94
N ASP A 619 14.73 -21.03 -3.33
CA ASP A 619 14.70 -19.66 -2.86
C ASP A 619 15.12 -18.66 -3.92
N TRP A 620 15.99 -19.07 -4.85
CA TRP A 620 16.68 -18.14 -5.74
C TRP A 620 16.40 -18.38 -7.22
N ASP A 621 15.89 -19.55 -7.62
CA ASP A 621 15.59 -19.86 -9.00
C ASP A 621 14.09 -19.82 -9.31
N ALA A 622 13.78 -19.73 -10.60
CA ALA A 622 12.44 -19.91 -11.12
C ALA A 622 12.48 -20.80 -12.35
N ARG A 623 11.57 -21.77 -12.41
CA ARG A 623 11.45 -22.72 -13.52
C ARG A 623 10.94 -22.05 -14.78
N LYS A 624 11.22 -22.63 -15.93
CA LYS A 624 10.58 -22.20 -17.17
C LYS A 624 9.18 -22.79 -17.27
N LEU A 625 8.15 -21.95 -17.25
CA LEU A 625 6.84 -22.31 -17.81
C LEU A 625 6.83 -21.96 -19.29
N LEU A 626 6.26 -22.84 -20.11
CA LEU A 626 6.28 -22.66 -21.56
C LEU A 626 5.23 -21.64 -22.00
N ASN A 627 5.67 -20.70 -22.82
CA ASN A 627 4.81 -19.75 -23.52
C ASN A 627 3.91 -20.49 -24.52
N LYS A 628 2.76 -19.89 -24.85
CA LYS A 628 1.77 -20.49 -25.75
C LYS A 628 1.93 -20.00 -27.19
N GLY A 629 1.42 -20.78 -28.13
CA GLY A 629 1.28 -20.38 -29.53
C GLY A 629 2.62 -20.24 -30.24
N ILE A 630 2.84 -19.10 -30.89
CA ILE A 630 4.04 -18.79 -31.67
C ILE A 630 5.02 -17.92 -30.88
N THR A 631 5.04 -18.02 -29.56
CA THR A 631 5.93 -17.21 -28.73
C THR A 631 7.21 -17.98 -28.42
N PRO A 632 8.40 -17.36 -28.52
CA PRO A 632 9.66 -18.05 -28.24
C PRO A 632 9.74 -18.46 -26.76
N ASN A 633 10.52 -19.50 -26.49
CA ASN A 633 10.90 -19.92 -25.14
C ASN A 633 12.42 -19.88 -25.02
N LEU A 634 12.95 -18.85 -24.36
CA LEU A 634 14.35 -18.71 -23.98
C LEU A 634 14.53 -19.09 -22.51
N TYR A 635 15.47 -19.99 -22.25
CA TYR A 635 15.75 -20.47 -20.89
C TYR A 635 17.18 -21.01 -20.77
N VAL A 636 17.70 -21.06 -19.55
CA VAL A 636 18.90 -21.86 -19.24
C VAL A 636 18.50 -23.30 -19.03
N GLN A 637 19.32 -24.25 -19.49
CA GLN A 637 19.12 -25.68 -19.20
C GLN A 637 20.31 -26.28 -18.44
N PHE A 638 20.10 -26.75 -17.22
CA PHE A 638 21.08 -27.55 -16.48
C PHE A 638 20.51 -28.92 -16.15
N GLY A 639 21.08 -29.97 -16.76
CA GLY A 639 20.57 -31.33 -16.60
C GLY A 639 19.11 -31.41 -17.11
N PRO A 640 18.15 -31.92 -16.30
CA PRO A 640 16.72 -31.95 -16.66
C PRO A 640 15.99 -30.63 -16.42
N GLU A 641 16.62 -29.64 -15.77
CA GLU A 641 15.96 -28.43 -15.29
C GLU A 641 16.06 -27.27 -16.29
N ALA A 642 14.91 -26.63 -16.54
CA ALA A 642 14.77 -25.44 -17.37
C ALA A 642 14.46 -24.21 -16.49
N TYR A 643 15.20 -23.13 -16.66
CA TYR A 643 15.17 -21.95 -15.78
C TYR A 643 14.74 -20.69 -16.54
N SER A 644 13.77 -19.96 -16.00
CA SER A 644 13.44 -18.59 -16.40
C SER A 644 14.16 -17.53 -15.55
N VAL A 645 14.55 -17.93 -14.33
CA VAL A 645 15.49 -17.20 -13.46
C VAL A 645 16.51 -18.22 -13.00
N CYS A 646 17.78 -18.02 -13.34
CA CYS A 646 18.88 -18.90 -12.97
C CYS A 646 19.93 -18.11 -12.18
N ARG A 647 20.13 -18.46 -10.92
CA ARG A 647 21.11 -17.85 -10.02
C ARG A 647 22.01 -18.89 -9.40
N VAL A 648 23.30 -18.57 -9.41
CA VAL A 648 24.33 -19.53 -9.03
C VAL A 648 25.44 -18.85 -8.23
N PRO A 649 26.21 -19.57 -7.40
CA PRO A 649 27.33 -18.97 -6.69
C PRO A 649 28.35 -18.33 -7.63
N PHE A 650 28.85 -17.17 -7.23
CA PHE A 650 29.97 -16.52 -7.89
C PHE A 650 31.28 -17.25 -7.56
N THR A 651 31.83 -17.98 -8.53
CA THR A 651 33.08 -18.75 -8.38
C THR A 651 34.15 -18.40 -9.44
N GLY A 652 33.94 -17.33 -10.21
CA GLY A 652 34.77 -16.94 -11.35
C GLY A 652 34.02 -17.00 -12.69
N PRO A 653 34.71 -16.82 -13.85
CA PRO A 653 34.10 -16.83 -15.17
C PRO A 653 33.20 -18.04 -15.38
N ARG A 654 32.01 -17.79 -15.93
CA ARG A 654 30.96 -18.79 -16.01
C ARG A 654 30.24 -18.76 -17.35
N SER A 655 29.74 -19.90 -17.78
CA SER A 655 28.98 -20.03 -19.00
C SER A 655 27.65 -20.74 -18.73
N PHE A 656 26.60 -20.27 -19.38
CA PHE A 656 25.24 -20.78 -19.23
C PHE A 656 24.74 -21.24 -20.62
N PRO A 657 24.45 -22.53 -20.81
CA PRO A 657 23.86 -23.01 -22.05
C PRO A 657 22.42 -22.50 -22.14
N LEU A 658 22.11 -21.78 -23.21
CA LEU A 658 20.77 -21.29 -23.48
C LEU A 658 20.06 -22.24 -24.45
N LYS A 659 18.78 -22.45 -24.20
CA LYS A 659 17.86 -23.12 -25.10
C LYS A 659 16.91 -22.09 -25.68
N LEU A 660 16.68 -22.17 -26.98
CA LEU A 660 15.66 -21.40 -27.68
C LEU A 660 14.71 -22.36 -28.41
N ASP A 661 13.54 -22.59 -27.81
CA ASP A 661 12.45 -23.30 -28.48
C ASP A 661 11.52 -22.29 -29.13
N TYR A 662 11.53 -22.25 -30.46
CA TYR A 662 10.70 -21.35 -31.24
C TYR A 662 10.25 -22.02 -32.54
N VAL A 663 8.94 -22.07 -32.78
CA VAL A 663 8.37 -22.89 -33.87
C VAL A 663 8.44 -22.21 -35.25
N GLN A 664 8.67 -20.89 -35.32
CA GLN A 664 8.67 -20.15 -36.58
C GLN A 664 10.05 -20.15 -37.24
N ASP A 665 10.28 -21.12 -38.13
CA ASP A 665 11.52 -21.23 -38.89
C ASP A 665 11.72 -20.04 -39.85
N GLY A 666 12.96 -19.57 -39.99
CA GLY A 666 13.30 -18.47 -40.90
C GLY A 666 12.94 -17.06 -40.38
N ASP A 667 12.31 -16.94 -39.22
CA ASP A 667 11.99 -15.65 -38.62
C ASP A 667 13.25 -14.91 -38.15
N VAL A 668 13.23 -13.58 -38.18
CA VAL A 668 14.37 -12.75 -37.72
C VAL A 668 14.12 -12.31 -36.30
N MET A 669 15.06 -12.65 -35.41
CA MET A 669 14.99 -12.44 -33.97
C MET A 669 16.13 -11.53 -33.50
N SER A 670 15.90 -10.82 -32.41
CA SER A 670 16.91 -10.05 -31.68
C SER A 670 17.03 -10.55 -30.24
N ILE A 671 18.25 -10.64 -29.71
CA ILE A 671 18.52 -10.80 -28.28
C ILE A 671 19.19 -9.53 -27.77
N SER A 672 18.61 -8.91 -26.75
CA SER A 672 19.16 -7.77 -26.02
C SER A 672 19.38 -8.12 -24.55
N ALA A 673 20.20 -7.32 -23.86
CA ALA A 673 20.52 -7.53 -22.44
C ALA A 673 20.47 -6.22 -21.66
N ASP A 674 19.80 -6.22 -20.50
CA ASP A 674 19.96 -5.18 -19.47
C ASP A 674 21.04 -5.61 -18.48
N LEU A 675 22.16 -4.88 -18.50
CA LEU A 675 23.33 -5.13 -17.65
C LEU A 675 23.39 -4.20 -16.44
N SER A 676 22.35 -3.40 -16.18
CA SER A 676 22.34 -2.38 -15.13
C SER A 676 22.52 -2.95 -13.71
N SER A 677 22.15 -4.21 -13.52
CA SER A 677 22.33 -4.95 -12.27
C SER A 677 23.56 -5.85 -12.27
N LEU A 678 24.37 -5.90 -13.34
CA LEU A 678 25.55 -6.76 -13.40
C LEU A 678 26.75 -6.06 -12.75
N SER A 679 27.29 -6.66 -11.69
CA SER A 679 28.37 -6.10 -10.87
C SER A 679 29.59 -7.03 -10.75
N SER A 680 29.39 -8.36 -10.75
CA SER A 680 30.50 -9.32 -10.61
C SER A 680 31.32 -9.53 -11.87
N PHE A 681 30.86 -9.04 -13.03
CA PHE A 681 31.55 -9.18 -14.31
C PHE A 681 31.44 -7.91 -15.13
N GLY A 682 32.50 -7.59 -15.89
CA GLY A 682 32.52 -6.43 -16.79
C GLY A 682 32.22 -6.77 -18.25
N LYS A 683 31.94 -8.03 -18.59
CA LYS A 683 31.63 -8.46 -19.95
C LYS A 683 30.65 -9.63 -19.99
N LEU A 684 29.61 -9.48 -20.82
CA LEU A 684 28.64 -10.51 -21.18
C LEU A 684 28.74 -10.80 -22.69
N THR A 685 29.01 -12.05 -23.08
CA THR A 685 29.17 -12.43 -24.49
C THR A 685 28.27 -13.60 -24.85
N LEU A 686 27.57 -13.51 -25.97
CA LEU A 686 26.75 -14.56 -26.55
C LEU A 686 27.56 -15.33 -27.61
N GLU A 687 27.78 -16.63 -27.41
CA GLU A 687 28.30 -17.53 -28.43
C GLU A 687 27.14 -18.04 -29.29
N ASP A 688 27.14 -17.72 -30.59
CA ASP A 688 26.29 -18.36 -31.59
C ASP A 688 27.05 -19.52 -32.24
N ARG A 689 26.72 -20.75 -31.82
CA ARG A 689 27.39 -21.98 -32.30
C ARG A 689 27.08 -22.32 -33.75
N LYS A 690 25.96 -21.82 -34.29
CA LYS A 690 25.60 -22.02 -35.69
C LYS A 690 26.49 -21.17 -36.61
N ARG A 691 26.76 -19.93 -36.21
CA ARG A 691 27.59 -18.98 -36.98
C ARG A 691 29.05 -18.97 -36.58
N ASN A 692 29.38 -19.60 -35.45
CA ASN A 692 30.70 -19.55 -34.83
C ASN A 692 31.14 -18.10 -34.53
N VAL A 693 30.24 -17.34 -33.89
CA VAL A 693 30.42 -15.92 -33.56
C VAL A 693 30.32 -15.71 -32.05
N MET A 694 31.23 -14.91 -31.50
CA MET A 694 31.17 -14.38 -30.13
C MET A 694 30.72 -12.92 -30.20
N HIS A 695 29.53 -12.61 -29.69
CA HIS A 695 28.95 -11.28 -29.74
C HIS A 695 28.85 -10.66 -28.35
N ASP A 696 29.33 -9.41 -28.21
CA ASP A 696 29.24 -8.67 -26.95
C ASP A 696 27.83 -8.08 -26.77
N LEU A 697 27.12 -8.50 -25.71
CA LEU A 697 25.73 -8.10 -25.45
C LEU A 697 25.60 -6.70 -24.83
N SER A 698 26.66 -5.89 -24.84
CA SER A 698 26.52 -4.42 -24.75
C SER A 698 25.78 -3.81 -25.94
N THR A 699 25.61 -4.58 -27.03
CA THR A 699 24.70 -4.25 -28.14
C THR A 699 23.85 -5.46 -28.53
N ASP A 700 22.66 -5.20 -29.07
CA ASP A 700 21.71 -6.25 -29.49
C ASP A 700 22.29 -7.19 -30.55
N TYR A 701 21.92 -8.47 -30.48
CA TYR A 701 22.33 -9.50 -31.41
C TYR A 701 21.17 -9.98 -32.30
N THR A 702 21.27 -9.77 -33.61
CA THR A 702 20.24 -10.22 -34.56
C THR A 702 20.60 -11.54 -35.25
N PHE A 703 19.60 -12.42 -35.40
CA PHE A 703 19.75 -13.67 -36.11
C PHE A 703 18.49 -14.16 -36.80
N THR A 704 18.66 -15.12 -37.71
CA THR A 704 17.54 -15.84 -38.33
C THR A 704 17.37 -17.17 -37.61
N GLN A 705 16.16 -17.45 -37.14
CA GLN A 705 15.79 -18.71 -36.51
C GLN A 705 15.96 -19.86 -37.51
N ASP A 706 16.52 -20.97 -37.03
CA ASP A 706 16.71 -22.19 -37.83
C ASP A 706 16.42 -23.41 -36.97
N ASN A 707 15.24 -23.98 -37.17
CA ASN A 707 14.77 -25.12 -36.43
C ASN A 707 15.53 -26.40 -36.81
N GLY A 708 16.23 -26.43 -37.95
CA GLY A 708 17.09 -27.53 -38.36
C GLY A 708 18.39 -27.64 -37.54
N PHE A 709 18.87 -26.53 -36.95
CA PHE A 709 20.01 -26.57 -36.01
C PHE A 709 19.60 -27.08 -34.62
N GLY A 710 18.34 -26.88 -34.24
CA GLY A 710 17.80 -27.22 -32.94
C GLY A 710 18.02 -26.14 -31.88
N PRO A 711 17.55 -26.37 -30.64
CA PRO A 711 17.48 -25.33 -29.61
C PRO A 711 18.82 -24.99 -28.94
N ASP A 712 19.87 -25.79 -29.14
CA ASP A 712 21.20 -25.68 -28.52
C ASP A 712 22.15 -24.70 -29.22
N ARG A 713 21.62 -23.56 -29.65
CA ARG A 713 22.38 -22.60 -30.47
C ARG A 713 23.30 -21.69 -29.67
N PHE A 714 22.88 -21.28 -28.48
CA PHE A 714 23.50 -20.17 -27.78
C PHE A 714 24.14 -20.58 -26.46
N ILE A 715 25.31 -20.00 -26.17
CA ILE A 715 25.94 -20.07 -24.84
C ILE A 715 26.21 -18.65 -24.37
N LEU A 716 25.82 -18.34 -23.14
CA LEU A 716 26.03 -17.05 -22.52
C LEU A 716 27.27 -17.09 -21.62
N HIS A 717 28.24 -16.22 -21.87
CA HIS A 717 29.51 -16.18 -21.15
C HIS A 717 29.63 -14.90 -20.31
N PHE A 718 29.85 -15.09 -19.02
CA PHE A 718 30.23 -14.04 -18.08
C PHE A 718 31.73 -14.10 -17.81
N SER A 719 32.43 -13.01 -18.09
CA SER A 719 33.86 -12.90 -17.88
C SER A 719 34.23 -11.51 -17.39
N GLN A 720 35.34 -11.43 -16.64
CA GLN A 720 35.98 -10.15 -16.42
C GLN A 720 36.52 -9.63 -17.77
N PRO A 721 36.55 -8.30 -18.01
CA PRO A 721 37.28 -7.78 -19.14
C PRO A 721 38.69 -8.32 -19.04
N SER A 722 39.11 -9.11 -20.02
CA SER A 722 40.52 -9.46 -20.12
C SER A 722 41.26 -8.13 -20.24
N ILE A 723 42.19 -7.84 -19.34
CA ILE A 723 43.35 -6.99 -19.68
C ILE A 723 44.21 -7.85 -20.62
N GLY A 724 43.63 -8.18 -21.76
CA GLY A 724 44.29 -8.85 -22.85
C GLY A 724 44.92 -7.73 -23.66
N ILE A 725 46.22 -7.58 -23.52
CA ILE A 725 47.02 -7.16 -24.68
C ILE A 725 46.59 -8.14 -25.78
N GLU A 726 45.95 -7.66 -26.84
CA GLU A 726 45.86 -8.42 -28.08
C GLU A 726 47.27 -8.94 -28.35
N GLU A 727 47.51 -10.24 -28.35
CA GLU A 727 48.62 -10.74 -29.16
C GLU A 727 48.12 -10.61 -30.59
N PRO A 728 48.63 -9.65 -31.38
CA PRO A 728 48.34 -9.66 -32.79
C PRO A 728 48.96 -10.95 -33.33
N LYS A 729 48.22 -11.67 -34.19
CA LYS A 729 48.82 -12.68 -35.07
C LYS A 729 49.77 -11.94 -36.04
N GLU A 730 50.94 -11.59 -35.56
CA GLU A 730 52.05 -11.13 -36.39
C GLU A 730 52.85 -12.36 -36.87
N PRO A 731 53.43 -12.33 -38.08
CA PRO A 731 54.26 -13.40 -38.60
C PRO A 731 55.44 -13.62 -37.63
N THR A 732 55.57 -14.82 -37.08
CA THR A 732 56.58 -15.15 -36.05
C THR A 732 57.99 -14.79 -36.53
N MET A 733 58.59 -13.74 -35.96
CA MET A 733 59.96 -13.31 -36.25
C MET A 733 61.03 -14.22 -35.61
N VAL A 734 60.64 -15.05 -34.63
CA VAL A 734 61.53 -15.98 -33.91
C VAL A 734 60.85 -17.34 -33.78
N TYR A 735 61.60 -18.41 -34.03
CA TYR A 735 61.10 -19.80 -33.99
C TYR A 735 62.05 -20.69 -33.17
N GLY A 736 61.50 -21.50 -32.27
CA GLY A 736 62.27 -22.40 -31.41
C GLY A 736 61.88 -23.87 -31.62
N TYR A 737 62.87 -24.76 -31.68
CA TYR A 737 62.66 -26.21 -31.82
C TYR A 737 63.77 -27.00 -31.13
N ALA A 738 63.54 -28.29 -30.87
CA ALA A 738 64.56 -29.20 -30.34
C ALA A 738 64.96 -30.24 -31.38
N ASP A 739 66.24 -30.61 -31.40
CA ASP A 739 66.78 -31.73 -32.18
C ASP A 739 67.87 -32.45 -31.37
N ASP A 740 68.52 -33.49 -31.92
CA ASP A 740 69.55 -34.24 -31.21
C ASP A 740 70.71 -33.38 -30.67
N ASN A 741 70.95 -32.18 -31.23
CA ASN A 741 72.06 -31.29 -30.84
C ASN A 741 71.72 -30.31 -29.72
N GLY A 742 70.44 -30.01 -29.48
CA GLY A 742 70.07 -29.03 -28.44
C GLY A 742 68.68 -28.43 -28.59
N LEU A 743 68.40 -27.43 -27.76
CA LEU A 743 67.33 -26.47 -28.03
C LEU A 743 67.87 -25.42 -29.01
N ASN A 744 67.18 -25.22 -30.11
CA ASN A 744 67.55 -24.32 -31.19
C ASN A 744 66.57 -23.15 -31.25
N VAL A 745 67.07 -21.93 -31.48
CA VAL A 745 66.29 -20.72 -31.71
C VAL A 745 66.76 -20.03 -32.97
N GLU A 746 65.87 -19.91 -33.95
CA GLU A 746 66.04 -19.08 -35.14
C GLU A 746 65.57 -17.65 -34.79
N LEU A 747 66.52 -16.72 -34.74
CA LEU A 747 66.32 -15.32 -34.37
C LEU A 747 65.92 -14.44 -35.57
N GLY A 748 65.91 -15.00 -36.78
CA GLY A 748 65.51 -14.30 -38.00
C GLY A 748 66.38 -13.07 -38.27
N ILE A 749 65.73 -11.91 -38.35
CA ILE A 749 66.38 -10.60 -38.59
C ILE A 749 66.94 -9.94 -37.33
N LEU A 750 66.81 -10.58 -36.15
CA LEU A 750 67.32 -10.01 -34.90
C LEU A 750 68.84 -10.10 -34.85
N HIS A 751 69.46 -8.98 -34.47
CA HIS A 751 70.89 -8.85 -34.24
C HIS A 751 71.17 -8.53 -32.77
N ASP A 752 72.30 -9.03 -32.26
CA ASP A 752 72.73 -8.90 -30.86
C ASP A 752 71.67 -9.33 -29.82
N ALA A 753 70.92 -10.39 -30.12
CA ALA A 753 69.88 -10.90 -29.24
C ALA A 753 70.47 -11.63 -28.02
N THR A 754 69.73 -11.59 -26.92
CA THR A 754 69.95 -12.43 -25.74
C THR A 754 68.88 -13.51 -25.69
N VAL A 755 69.26 -14.77 -25.53
CA VAL A 755 68.35 -15.89 -25.32
C VAL A 755 68.65 -16.52 -23.98
N GLU A 756 67.63 -16.62 -23.14
CA GLU A 756 67.66 -17.25 -21.82
C GLU A 756 66.77 -18.49 -21.83
N VAL A 757 67.32 -19.63 -21.41
CA VAL A 757 66.60 -20.90 -21.33
C VAL A 757 66.26 -21.20 -19.88
N TYR A 758 64.98 -21.39 -19.58
CA TYR A 758 64.47 -21.73 -18.25
C TYR A 758 63.83 -23.12 -18.25
N ASN A 759 63.94 -23.83 -17.13
CA ASN A 759 63.14 -25.04 -16.88
C ASN A 759 61.75 -24.67 -16.30
N LEU A 760 60.87 -25.67 -16.15
CA LEU A 760 59.52 -25.49 -15.60
C LEU A 760 59.47 -25.00 -14.14
N ALA A 761 60.55 -25.13 -13.38
CA ALA A 761 60.66 -24.57 -12.04
C ALA A 761 61.06 -23.08 -12.05
N GLY A 762 61.19 -22.47 -13.23
CA GLY A 762 61.60 -21.07 -13.39
C GLY A 762 63.11 -20.84 -13.19
N GLN A 763 63.91 -21.91 -13.12
CA GLN A 763 65.36 -21.80 -12.97
C GLN A 763 66.01 -21.54 -14.32
N LEU A 764 66.89 -20.54 -14.39
CA LEU A 764 67.71 -20.26 -15.57
C LEU A 764 68.73 -21.39 -15.75
N ILE A 765 68.64 -22.08 -16.88
CA ILE A 765 69.51 -23.20 -17.26
C ILE A 765 70.71 -22.68 -18.05
N GLU A 766 70.46 -21.83 -19.04
CA GLU A 766 71.51 -21.34 -19.93
C GLU A 766 71.16 -19.95 -20.48
N ARG A 767 72.18 -19.16 -20.84
CA ARG A 767 72.02 -17.82 -21.40
C ARG A 767 73.07 -17.57 -22.46
N GLY A 768 72.64 -17.18 -23.66
CA GLY A 768 73.52 -16.64 -24.70
C GLY A 768 73.22 -15.17 -24.96
N THR A 769 74.25 -14.37 -25.17
CA THR A 769 74.17 -12.92 -25.44
C THR A 769 74.84 -12.58 -26.77
N SER A 770 74.45 -11.47 -27.40
CA SER A 770 74.99 -11.03 -28.70
C SER A 770 74.82 -12.07 -29.82
N LEU A 771 73.70 -12.80 -29.78
CA LEU A 771 73.36 -13.86 -30.72
C LEU A 771 72.74 -13.29 -32.00
N ASN A 772 73.04 -13.94 -33.13
CA ASN A 772 72.61 -13.54 -34.46
C ASN A 772 72.24 -14.80 -35.27
N GLY A 773 71.19 -14.75 -36.10
CA GLY A 773 70.80 -15.88 -36.94
C GLY A 773 70.23 -17.06 -36.14
N LYS A 774 71.01 -18.13 -35.93
CA LYS A 774 70.60 -19.32 -35.17
C LYS A 774 71.41 -19.46 -33.90
N ALA A 775 70.75 -19.74 -32.78
CA ALA A 775 71.38 -20.11 -31.52
C ALA A 775 71.04 -21.55 -31.13
N THR A 776 72.01 -22.33 -30.67
CA THR A 776 71.83 -23.71 -30.19
C THR A 776 72.37 -23.84 -28.77
N PHE A 777 71.55 -24.42 -27.89
CA PHE A 777 71.85 -24.70 -26.49
C PHE A 777 71.88 -26.22 -26.27
N PRO A 778 73.05 -26.83 -25.98
CA PRO A 778 73.25 -28.28 -25.96
C PRO A 778 72.69 -28.92 -24.67
N ILE A 779 71.39 -28.79 -24.48
CA ILE A 779 70.67 -29.34 -23.33
C ILE A 779 70.22 -30.76 -23.68
N GLU A 780 70.78 -31.76 -23.01
CA GLU A 780 70.51 -33.17 -23.30
C GLU A 780 69.25 -33.73 -22.64
N LYS A 781 68.79 -33.11 -21.55
CA LYS A 781 67.64 -33.61 -20.79
C LYS A 781 66.33 -33.32 -21.53
N ASN A 782 65.48 -34.34 -21.66
CA ASN A 782 64.13 -34.17 -22.20
C ASN A 782 63.26 -33.42 -21.19
N GLY A 783 62.42 -32.52 -21.69
CA GLY A 783 61.60 -31.65 -20.86
C GLY A 783 61.01 -30.47 -21.63
N LEU A 784 60.07 -29.78 -20.98
CA LEU A 784 59.53 -28.53 -21.49
C LEU A 784 60.38 -27.37 -20.99
N TYR A 785 60.86 -26.54 -21.92
CA TYR A 785 61.71 -25.39 -21.66
C TYR A 785 61.04 -24.11 -22.14
N LEU A 786 61.30 -23.01 -21.41
CA LEU A 786 60.90 -21.67 -21.80
C LEU A 786 62.13 -20.91 -22.28
N LEU A 787 62.13 -20.48 -23.54
CA LEU A 787 63.19 -19.70 -24.14
C LEU A 787 62.74 -18.26 -24.26
N LYS A 788 63.34 -17.37 -23.47
CA LYS A 788 63.08 -15.94 -23.51
C LYS A 788 64.11 -15.25 -24.38
N VAL A 789 63.65 -14.63 -25.46
CA VAL A 789 64.47 -13.87 -26.40
C VAL A 789 64.26 -12.38 -26.13
N THR A 790 65.36 -11.62 -26.07
CA THR A 790 65.35 -10.17 -25.91
C THR A 790 66.38 -9.52 -26.83
N ALA A 791 65.98 -8.52 -27.59
CA ALA A 791 66.84 -7.64 -28.38
C ALA A 791 66.42 -6.18 -28.15
N LYS A 792 67.12 -5.21 -28.77
CA LYS A 792 67.01 -3.76 -28.48
C LYS A 792 65.58 -3.24 -28.32
N ASP A 793 64.65 -3.69 -29.17
CA ASP A 793 63.23 -3.30 -29.14
C ASP A 793 62.29 -4.52 -29.31
N PHE A 794 62.74 -5.72 -28.88
CA PHE A 794 61.98 -6.96 -29.05
C PHE A 794 62.11 -7.85 -27.82
N SER A 795 61.00 -8.41 -27.33
CA SER A 795 61.06 -9.53 -26.40
C SER A 795 59.92 -10.52 -26.64
N GLN A 796 60.26 -11.80 -26.75
CA GLN A 796 59.30 -12.88 -26.92
C GLN A 796 59.74 -14.08 -26.09
N SER A 797 58.78 -14.84 -25.57
CA SER A 797 59.04 -16.14 -24.93
C SER A 797 58.45 -17.28 -25.74
N LEU A 798 59.21 -18.35 -25.91
CA LEU A 798 58.84 -19.54 -26.68
C LEU A 798 58.84 -20.76 -25.77
N LYS A 799 57.87 -21.65 -25.94
CA LYS A 799 57.81 -22.95 -25.26
C LYS A 799 58.32 -24.02 -26.22
N VAL A 800 59.38 -24.73 -25.85
CA VAL A 800 59.97 -25.80 -26.67
C VAL A 800 60.05 -27.07 -25.84
N ILE A 801 59.51 -28.16 -26.38
CA ILE A 801 59.62 -29.49 -25.81
C ILE A 801 60.80 -30.18 -26.50
N ARG A 802 61.75 -30.67 -25.70
CA ARG A 802 62.77 -31.63 -26.14
C ARG A 802 62.39 -33.02 -25.68
#